data_AF-A0A9W9ZCV7-F1
#
_entry.id   AF-A0A9W9ZCV7-F1
#
_cell.length_a   1.000
_cell.length_b   1.000
_cell.length_c   1.000
_cell.angle_alpha   90.00
_cell.angle_beta   90.00
_cell.angle_gamma   90.00
#
_symmetry.space_group_name_H-M   'P 1'
#
loop_
_entity.id
_entity.type
_entity.pdbx_description
1 polymer ?
#
loop_
_entity_poly.entity_id
_entity_poly.type
_entity_poly.pdbx_seq_one_letter_code
_entity_poly.pdbx_strand_id
1 'polypeptide(L)'
;MASSSEIVRLVKLGILVPTNLLGNILVIMVIKRTKRSMRSPMNYLLVNLAVADITVAIFMVVDQIFFHVVHHPTGVAGDYLCKFLTGKILTWVGSVASVCTLLAIAFERFYAIVLPYHNRSRGRMTNTKICLIVVFCWMFALLFNAPLFAVRKFNHDHIETGFFCRSYWPNEELAIAYNYLWVIFIGIIPVGLMVFFYGRIVHNLWFNQNHVTDDAQKARLNARKRVTKILVTLNVVYALCWFPNLLLNVINYYINIPDLLSIGYLVSELLVLLNSSINPYVYALQSKQFRKAVKSIVCCRSGVIQRKIKGDHQIKDVCIGLIDHCCTQVIASSKMFSLASLVILLKLTRIVECATCQRNCQNFKFVIDQDVVNDNALEGHVVKTITVKSAAQCHMECRDECLCVSINYLQNTREGNCELNDVNKVMKPAALKYKPGARYYDLVRSYSVEGGRRYMPEKDTCVNKCCEPDPCFQGGVCREICDPETVRFNCTCPDDYTGQRCEKPKYLARNCKDIWKNGTSTSGKYRIYDTQNQPFLVYCDLESEPEFFWALIQSFSLENNNHFNTKVFNRDYPVDEGSLEVDWALHRLSLSHMQHLAGNSTHLRVTCNFHSQGLSYTDYARADLQNHNIFDTWNKKCKLYEYLNIRGIECYNCTALTNQNARSSWLINSYDSHTPVGCDFDGRPGIGSTEHNFGRYGPSKVNPDHRCSSGPSSTTEYWFGVKRNL
;
A
#
# COMPACT_ATOMS: atom_id res chain seq x y z
N MET A 1 -0.61 -15.09 -0.53
CA MET A 1 -1.97 -14.65 -0.92
C MET A 1 -2.29 -15.20 -2.29
N ALA A 2 -3.56 -15.51 -2.59
CA ALA A 2 -3.94 -15.91 -3.95
C ALA A 2 -3.74 -14.73 -4.90
N SER A 3 -3.11 -14.98 -6.05
CA SER A 3 -2.97 -14.00 -7.12
C SER A 3 -4.34 -13.50 -7.60
N SER A 4 -4.42 -12.29 -8.15
CA SER A 4 -5.67 -11.73 -8.67
C SER A 4 -6.33 -12.65 -9.71
N SER A 5 -5.55 -13.35 -10.53
CA SER A 5 -6.03 -14.36 -11.48
C SER A 5 -6.65 -15.58 -10.81
N GLU A 6 -6.10 -16.06 -9.69
CA GLU A 6 -6.65 -17.20 -8.94
C GLU A 6 -7.97 -16.81 -8.26
N ILE A 7 -8.06 -15.60 -7.71
CA ILE A 7 -9.30 -15.09 -7.11
C ILE A 7 -10.41 -15.01 -8.18
N VAL A 8 -10.10 -14.48 -9.36
CA VAL A 8 -11.07 -14.39 -10.47
C VAL A 8 -11.56 -15.78 -10.89
N ARG A 9 -10.66 -16.77 -10.98
CA ARG A 9 -11.01 -18.16 -11.29
C ARG A 9 -11.90 -18.79 -10.22
N LEU A 10 -11.59 -18.58 -8.93
CA LEU A 10 -12.39 -19.07 -7.81
C LEU A 10 -13.81 -18.48 -7.80
N VAL A 11 -13.93 -17.16 -8.04
CA VAL A 11 -15.24 -16.50 -8.11
C VAL A 11 -16.05 -17.01 -9.31
N LYS A 12 -15.40 -17.17 -10.47
CA LYS A 12 -16.04 -17.67 -11.69
C LYS A 12 -16.61 -19.09 -11.50
N LEU A 13 -15.78 -20.02 -11.04
CA LEU A 13 -16.15 -21.44 -10.91
C LEU A 13 -16.97 -21.75 -9.65
N GLY A 14 -16.61 -21.15 -8.52
CA GLY A 14 -17.25 -21.42 -7.23
C GLY A 14 -18.58 -20.70 -7.03
N ILE A 15 -18.80 -19.56 -7.70
CA ILE A 15 -19.95 -18.70 -7.46
C ILE A 15 -20.77 -18.46 -8.74
N LEU A 16 -20.20 -17.82 -9.75
CA LEU A 16 -21.00 -17.30 -10.87
C LEU A 16 -21.58 -18.38 -11.78
N VAL A 17 -20.84 -19.45 -12.06
CA VAL A 17 -21.30 -20.55 -12.92
C VAL A 17 -22.42 -21.36 -12.24
N PRO A 18 -22.27 -21.84 -10.99
CA PRO A 18 -23.34 -22.55 -10.31
C PRO A 18 -24.62 -21.71 -10.18
N THR A 19 -24.47 -20.43 -9.82
CA THR A 19 -25.62 -19.52 -9.67
C THR A 19 -26.33 -19.26 -11.00
N ASN A 20 -25.58 -19.08 -12.10
CA ASN A 20 -26.15 -18.95 -13.43
C ASN A 20 -26.98 -20.19 -13.81
N LEU A 21 -26.36 -21.37 -13.76
CA LEU A 21 -27.00 -22.61 -14.18
C LEU A 21 -28.25 -22.89 -13.36
N LEU A 22 -28.14 -22.85 -12.02
CA LEU A 22 -29.28 -23.11 -11.13
C LEU A 22 -30.40 -22.08 -11.33
N GLY A 23 -30.06 -20.80 -11.43
CA GLY A 23 -31.03 -19.74 -11.58
C GLY A 23 -31.78 -19.80 -12.91
N ASN A 24 -31.06 -19.96 -14.03
CA ASN A 24 -31.66 -19.98 -15.36
C ASN A 24 -32.44 -21.28 -15.63
N ILE A 25 -31.97 -22.42 -15.11
CA ILE A 25 -32.76 -23.67 -15.11
C ILE A 25 -34.08 -23.48 -14.34
N LEU A 26 -34.03 -22.81 -13.18
CA LEU A 26 -35.22 -22.51 -12.38
C LEU A 26 -36.21 -21.62 -13.14
N VAL A 27 -35.75 -20.61 -13.87
CA VAL A 27 -36.60 -19.77 -14.74
C VAL A 27 -37.35 -20.63 -15.76
N ILE A 28 -36.66 -21.55 -16.43
CA ILE A 28 -37.26 -22.48 -17.40
C ILE A 28 -38.32 -23.35 -16.73
N MET A 29 -38.02 -23.92 -15.54
CA MET A 29 -38.96 -24.75 -14.80
C MET A 29 -40.20 -23.97 -14.36
N VAL A 30 -40.02 -22.75 -13.85
CA VAL A 30 -41.11 -21.86 -13.40
C VAL A 30 -42.08 -21.57 -14.54
N ILE A 31 -41.57 -21.25 -15.73
CA ILE A 31 -42.40 -20.91 -16.87
C ILE A 31 -43.11 -22.14 -17.44
N LYS A 32 -42.44 -23.31 -17.46
CA LYS A 32 -43.05 -24.58 -17.94
C LYS A 32 -44.12 -25.14 -16.99
N ARG A 33 -43.89 -25.07 -15.66
CA ARG A 33 -44.74 -25.74 -14.65
C ARG A 33 -45.89 -24.89 -14.07
N THR A 34 -45.89 -23.57 -14.25
CA THR A 34 -46.92 -22.68 -13.66
C THR A 34 -48.17 -22.56 -14.57
N LYS A 35 -49.36 -22.31 -13.97
CA LYS A 35 -50.67 -22.14 -14.65
C LYS A 35 -50.62 -21.25 -15.90
N ARG A 36 -51.57 -21.47 -16.85
CA ARG A 36 -51.73 -20.78 -18.16
C ARG A 36 -51.52 -19.25 -18.17
N SER A 37 -51.76 -18.55 -17.05
CA SER A 37 -51.53 -17.10 -16.90
C SER A 37 -50.07 -16.65 -17.16
N MET A 38 -49.09 -17.56 -16.99
CA MET A 38 -47.67 -17.31 -17.28
C MET A 38 -47.24 -17.74 -18.70
N ARG A 39 -48.16 -18.05 -19.62
CA ARG A 39 -47.82 -18.35 -21.03
C ARG A 39 -48.03 -17.12 -21.92
N SER A 40 -47.38 -16.02 -21.54
CA SER A 40 -47.36 -14.80 -22.35
C SER A 40 -46.19 -14.82 -23.34
N PRO A 41 -46.26 -14.11 -24.47
CA PRO A 41 -45.15 -13.95 -25.41
C PRO A 41 -43.82 -13.59 -24.75
N MET A 42 -43.86 -12.64 -23.81
CA MET A 42 -42.69 -12.22 -23.03
C MET A 42 -42.06 -13.38 -22.25
N ASN A 43 -42.84 -14.33 -21.74
CA ASN A 43 -42.30 -15.45 -20.97
C ASN A 43 -41.57 -16.47 -21.87
N TYR A 44 -41.94 -16.61 -23.14
CA TYR A 44 -41.14 -17.42 -24.09
C TYR A 44 -39.80 -16.77 -24.39
N LEU A 45 -39.74 -15.45 -24.51
CA LEU A 45 -38.47 -14.72 -24.64
C LEU A 45 -37.61 -14.85 -23.37
N LEU A 46 -38.20 -14.87 -22.17
CA LEU A 46 -37.47 -15.17 -20.93
C LEU A 46 -36.89 -16.58 -20.89
N VAL A 47 -37.58 -17.57 -21.48
CA VAL A 47 -37.02 -18.92 -21.66
C VAL A 47 -35.85 -18.91 -22.62
N ASN A 48 -35.96 -18.21 -23.76
CA ASN A 48 -34.85 -18.08 -24.70
C ASN A 48 -33.63 -17.40 -24.06
N LEU A 49 -33.86 -16.35 -23.27
CA LEU A 49 -32.84 -15.66 -22.51
C LEU A 49 -32.12 -16.62 -21.55
N ALA A 50 -32.88 -17.43 -20.79
CA ALA A 50 -32.31 -18.42 -19.89
C ALA A 50 -31.48 -19.49 -20.62
N VAL A 51 -31.90 -19.93 -21.83
CA VAL A 51 -31.11 -20.87 -22.65
C VAL A 51 -29.82 -20.23 -23.15
N ALA A 52 -29.88 -18.96 -23.58
CA ALA A 52 -28.71 -18.21 -24.00
C ALA A 52 -27.70 -18.04 -22.84
N ASP A 53 -28.18 -17.67 -21.64
CA ASP A 53 -27.33 -17.49 -20.45
C ASP A 53 -26.72 -18.80 -19.93
N ILE A 54 -27.46 -19.92 -20.01
CA ILE A 54 -26.91 -21.26 -19.73
C ILE A 54 -25.78 -21.59 -20.72
N THR A 55 -25.96 -21.25 -21.99
CA THR A 55 -24.93 -21.47 -23.02
C THR A 55 -23.65 -20.69 -22.70
N VAL A 56 -23.77 -19.43 -22.24
CA VAL A 56 -22.64 -18.64 -21.74
C VAL A 56 -21.92 -19.38 -20.62
N ALA A 57 -22.65 -19.79 -19.56
CA ALA A 57 -22.02 -20.42 -18.39
C ALA A 57 -21.34 -21.76 -18.70
N ILE A 58 -21.93 -22.60 -19.54
CA ILE A 58 -21.37 -23.90 -19.92
C ILE A 58 -20.04 -23.70 -20.67
N PHE A 59 -20.05 -22.97 -21.79
CA PHE A 59 -18.88 -22.86 -22.66
C PHE A 59 -17.78 -21.96 -22.11
N MET A 60 -18.09 -21.15 -21.11
CA MET A 60 -17.11 -20.29 -20.44
C MET A 60 -16.23 -21.03 -19.42
N VAL A 61 -16.55 -22.27 -19.07
CA VAL A 61 -15.76 -23.13 -18.16
C VAL A 61 -15.04 -24.25 -18.88
N VAL A 62 -15.49 -24.61 -20.09
CA VAL A 62 -14.91 -25.70 -20.88
C VAL A 62 -13.42 -25.51 -21.11
N ASP A 63 -12.95 -24.29 -21.40
CA ASP A 63 -11.54 -23.98 -21.58
C ASP A 63 -10.68 -24.31 -20.34
N GLN A 64 -11.20 -24.01 -19.14
CA GLN A 64 -10.51 -24.23 -17.87
C GLN A 64 -10.48 -25.72 -17.47
N ILE A 65 -11.56 -26.46 -17.74
CA ILE A 65 -11.60 -27.91 -17.47
C ILE A 65 -10.60 -28.63 -18.38
N PHE A 66 -10.59 -28.31 -19.67
CA PHE A 66 -9.64 -28.92 -20.59
C PHE A 66 -8.20 -28.53 -20.24
N PHE A 67 -7.94 -27.30 -19.80
CA PHE A 67 -6.60 -26.91 -19.35
C PHE A 67 -6.04 -27.79 -18.21
N HIS A 68 -6.88 -28.15 -17.23
CA HIS A 68 -6.42 -28.84 -16.02
C HIS A 68 -6.62 -30.36 -16.03
N VAL A 69 -7.54 -30.88 -16.85
CA VAL A 69 -7.98 -32.28 -16.78
C VAL A 69 -7.62 -33.08 -18.03
N VAL A 70 -7.51 -32.44 -19.20
CA VAL A 70 -7.37 -33.15 -20.49
C VAL A 70 -6.29 -32.50 -21.35
N HIS A 71 -5.22 -33.23 -21.66
CA HIS A 71 -4.23 -32.73 -22.61
C HIS A 71 -4.89 -32.38 -23.94
N HIS A 72 -4.75 -31.12 -24.36
CA HIS A 72 -5.34 -30.64 -25.60
C HIS A 72 -4.63 -31.30 -26.80
N PRO A 73 -5.36 -31.91 -27.74
CA PRO A 73 -4.75 -32.55 -28.90
C PRO A 73 -4.07 -31.51 -29.79
N THR A 74 -3.01 -31.94 -30.48
CA THR A 74 -2.27 -31.11 -31.44
C THR A 74 -2.84 -31.26 -32.87
N GLY A 75 -2.50 -30.32 -33.75
CA GLY A 75 -2.93 -30.33 -35.14
C GLY A 75 -4.42 -30.01 -35.34
N VAL A 76 -5.01 -30.56 -36.41
CA VAL A 76 -6.37 -30.25 -36.87
C VAL A 76 -7.43 -30.55 -35.81
N ALA A 77 -7.25 -31.63 -35.04
CA ALA A 77 -8.16 -31.98 -33.94
C ALA A 77 -8.14 -30.91 -32.83
N GLY A 78 -6.96 -30.36 -32.52
CA GLY A 78 -6.81 -29.24 -31.61
C GLY A 78 -7.49 -27.97 -32.12
N ASP A 79 -7.33 -27.65 -33.40
CA ASP A 79 -7.99 -26.48 -33.99
C ASP A 79 -9.52 -26.58 -33.94
N TYR A 80 -10.09 -27.75 -34.24
CA TYR A 80 -11.52 -27.98 -34.09
C TYR A 80 -11.98 -27.86 -32.64
N LEU A 81 -11.19 -28.38 -31.69
CA LEU A 81 -11.49 -28.28 -30.28
C LEU A 81 -11.48 -26.81 -29.80
N CYS A 82 -10.49 -26.02 -30.23
CA CYS A 82 -10.44 -24.57 -29.99
C CYS A 82 -11.64 -23.83 -30.60
N LYS A 83 -12.10 -24.19 -31.78
CA LYS A 83 -13.22 -23.51 -32.43
C LYS A 83 -14.55 -23.80 -31.73
N PHE A 84 -14.80 -25.06 -31.37
CA PHE A 84 -16.12 -25.48 -30.92
C PHE A 84 -16.26 -25.56 -29.39
N LEU A 85 -15.18 -25.81 -28.64
CA LEU A 85 -15.25 -26.09 -27.21
C LEU A 85 -14.36 -25.17 -26.38
N THR A 86 -13.05 -25.14 -26.62
CA THR A 86 -12.07 -24.53 -25.70
C THR A 86 -11.75 -23.06 -26.02
N GLY A 87 -12.03 -22.57 -27.22
CA GLY A 87 -11.77 -21.18 -27.59
C GLY A 87 -12.88 -20.19 -27.21
N LYS A 88 -13.88 -20.62 -26.44
CA LYS A 88 -15.00 -19.81 -25.91
C LYS A 88 -15.91 -19.17 -26.97
N ILE A 89 -15.87 -19.60 -28.24
CA ILE A 89 -16.70 -19.00 -29.30
C ILE A 89 -18.19 -19.13 -28.98
N LEU A 90 -18.63 -20.29 -28.48
CA LEU A 90 -20.02 -20.51 -28.09
C LEU A 90 -20.47 -19.69 -26.88
N THR A 91 -19.55 -19.28 -26.00
CA THR A 91 -19.82 -18.29 -24.94
C THR A 91 -20.27 -16.96 -25.55
N TRP A 92 -19.55 -16.49 -26.58
CA TRP A 92 -19.87 -15.26 -27.27
C TRP A 92 -21.15 -15.37 -28.11
N VAL A 93 -21.43 -16.53 -28.72
CA VAL A 93 -22.71 -16.80 -29.39
C VAL A 93 -23.88 -16.72 -28.40
N GLY A 94 -23.80 -17.40 -27.26
CA GLY A 94 -24.83 -17.31 -26.21
C GLY A 94 -25.02 -15.88 -25.70
N SER A 95 -23.91 -15.15 -25.57
CA SER A 95 -23.92 -13.74 -25.14
C SER A 95 -24.66 -12.85 -26.14
N VAL A 96 -24.37 -12.92 -27.43
CA VAL A 96 -25.06 -12.14 -28.48
C VAL A 96 -26.53 -12.53 -28.57
N ALA A 97 -26.88 -13.82 -28.46
CA ALA A 97 -28.26 -14.27 -28.44
C ALA A 97 -29.04 -13.70 -27.22
N SER A 98 -28.37 -13.57 -26.06
CA SER A 98 -28.92 -12.94 -24.86
C SER A 98 -29.23 -11.45 -25.10
N VAL A 99 -28.31 -10.70 -25.70
CA VAL A 99 -28.51 -9.27 -26.08
C VAL A 99 -29.68 -9.08 -27.05
N CYS A 100 -29.72 -9.88 -28.11
CA CYS A 100 -30.81 -9.83 -29.08
C CYS A 100 -32.16 -10.12 -28.42
N THR A 101 -32.18 -11.05 -27.46
CA THR A 101 -33.38 -11.39 -26.70
C THR A 101 -33.82 -10.25 -25.76
N LEU A 102 -32.88 -9.56 -25.10
CA LEU A 102 -33.18 -8.39 -24.27
C LEU A 102 -33.78 -7.25 -25.11
N LEU A 103 -33.27 -7.01 -26.31
CA LEU A 103 -33.85 -6.07 -27.26
C LEU A 103 -35.25 -6.48 -27.71
N ALA A 104 -35.46 -7.76 -28.01
CA ALA A 104 -36.78 -8.28 -28.34
C ALA A 104 -37.78 -8.11 -27.20
N ILE A 105 -37.34 -8.29 -25.94
CA ILE A 105 -38.16 -8.02 -24.75
C ILE A 105 -38.48 -6.53 -24.64
N ALA A 106 -37.51 -5.63 -24.86
CA ALA A 106 -37.72 -4.19 -24.85
C ALA A 106 -38.74 -3.75 -25.89
N PHE A 107 -38.60 -4.27 -27.12
CA PHE A 107 -39.50 -4.02 -28.23
C PHE A 107 -40.92 -4.54 -27.94
N GLU A 108 -41.05 -5.79 -27.46
CA GLU A 108 -42.33 -6.37 -27.03
C GLU A 108 -43.03 -5.46 -26.04
N ARG A 109 -42.29 -5.01 -25.03
CA ARG A 109 -42.81 -4.22 -23.93
C ARG A 109 -43.20 -2.82 -24.36
N PHE A 110 -42.43 -2.21 -25.25
CA PHE A 110 -42.75 -0.92 -25.84
C PHE A 110 -44.07 -0.99 -26.61
N TYR A 111 -44.20 -1.94 -27.54
CA TYR A 111 -45.44 -2.15 -28.30
C TYR A 111 -46.62 -2.49 -27.39
N ALA A 112 -46.38 -3.32 -26.37
CA ALA A 112 -47.42 -3.74 -25.45
C ALA A 112 -47.88 -2.63 -24.50
N ILE A 113 -47.09 -1.58 -24.21
CA ILE A 113 -47.42 -0.59 -23.16
C ILE A 113 -47.71 0.80 -23.74
N VAL A 114 -46.98 1.24 -24.76
CA VAL A 114 -47.01 2.63 -25.24
C VAL A 114 -48.01 2.83 -26.39
N LEU A 115 -48.20 1.84 -27.27
CA LEU A 115 -49.06 2.01 -28.45
C LEU A 115 -50.57 1.87 -28.14
N PRO A 116 -51.42 2.70 -28.78
CA PRO A 116 -52.87 2.69 -28.59
C PRO A 116 -53.56 1.42 -29.10
N TYR A 117 -54.74 1.10 -28.54
CA TYR A 117 -55.44 -0.18 -28.68
C TYR A 117 -55.64 -0.66 -30.14
N HIS A 118 -55.91 0.26 -31.07
CA HIS A 118 -56.12 -0.06 -32.49
C HIS A 118 -54.84 -0.54 -33.20
N ASN A 119 -53.67 0.06 -32.90
CA ASN A 119 -52.37 -0.35 -33.44
C ASN A 119 -51.75 -1.54 -32.68
N ARG A 120 -52.30 -1.86 -31.49
CA ARG A 120 -51.83 -2.97 -30.64
C ARG A 120 -52.13 -4.34 -31.23
N SER A 121 -53.18 -4.49 -32.05
CA SER A 121 -53.53 -5.77 -32.69
C SER A 121 -52.50 -6.19 -33.75
N ARG A 122 -52.04 -5.24 -34.58
CA ARG A 122 -51.05 -5.44 -35.65
C ARG A 122 -49.64 -5.72 -35.11
N GLY A 123 -49.29 -5.06 -33.99
CA GLY A 123 -48.04 -5.25 -33.26
C GLY A 123 -48.06 -6.35 -32.19
N ARG A 124 -49.17 -7.08 -32.00
CA ARG A 124 -49.26 -8.14 -30.99
C ARG A 124 -48.30 -9.28 -31.34
N MET A 125 -47.48 -9.64 -30.37
CA MET A 125 -46.49 -10.71 -30.51
C MET A 125 -47.19 -12.07 -30.45
N THR A 126 -47.31 -12.75 -31.59
CA THR A 126 -47.86 -14.10 -31.69
C THR A 126 -46.76 -15.14 -31.47
N ASN A 127 -47.12 -16.37 -31.11
CA ASN A 127 -46.14 -17.45 -30.91
C ASN A 127 -45.26 -17.68 -32.16
N THR A 128 -45.83 -17.55 -33.36
CA THR A 128 -45.09 -17.63 -34.63
C THR A 128 -44.04 -16.53 -34.74
N LYS A 129 -44.39 -15.28 -34.43
CA LYS A 129 -43.43 -14.16 -34.45
C LYS A 129 -42.31 -14.35 -33.41
N ILE A 130 -42.62 -14.90 -32.23
CA ILE A 130 -41.59 -15.22 -31.22
C ILE A 130 -40.64 -16.29 -31.72
N CYS A 131 -41.16 -17.35 -32.34
CA CYS A 131 -40.32 -18.42 -32.90
C CYS A 131 -39.34 -17.84 -33.93
N LEU A 132 -39.84 -16.98 -34.84
CA LEU A 132 -39.01 -16.28 -35.82
C LEU A 132 -37.95 -15.38 -35.15
N ILE A 133 -38.32 -14.64 -34.11
CA ILE A 133 -37.38 -13.81 -33.33
C ILE A 133 -36.30 -14.67 -32.68
N VAL A 134 -36.67 -15.81 -32.07
CA VAL A 134 -35.71 -16.72 -31.44
C VAL A 134 -34.73 -17.27 -32.49
N VAL A 135 -35.23 -17.77 -33.61
CA VAL A 135 -34.38 -18.24 -34.72
C VAL A 135 -33.46 -17.12 -35.20
N PHE A 136 -33.98 -15.91 -35.37
CA PHE A 136 -33.18 -14.75 -35.73
C PHE A 136 -32.07 -14.46 -34.71
N CYS A 137 -32.36 -14.45 -33.41
CA CYS A 137 -31.36 -14.20 -32.36
C CYS A 137 -30.19 -15.17 -32.46
N TRP A 138 -30.46 -16.46 -32.66
CA TRP A 138 -29.41 -17.49 -32.74
C TRP A 138 -28.65 -17.44 -34.07
N MET A 139 -29.35 -17.27 -35.20
CA MET A 139 -28.71 -17.16 -36.51
C MET A 139 -27.84 -15.91 -36.60
N PHE A 140 -28.31 -14.77 -36.09
CA PHE A 140 -27.51 -13.55 -35.99
C PHE A 140 -26.29 -13.75 -35.10
N ALA A 141 -26.46 -14.37 -33.92
CA ALA A 141 -25.34 -14.63 -33.02
C ALA A 141 -24.26 -15.54 -33.64
N LEU A 142 -24.67 -16.58 -34.36
CA LEU A 142 -23.75 -17.46 -35.09
C LEU A 142 -23.05 -16.73 -36.24
N LEU A 143 -23.81 -15.98 -37.04
CA LEU A 143 -23.25 -15.24 -38.17
C LEU A 143 -22.27 -14.16 -37.72
N PHE A 144 -22.61 -13.44 -36.65
CA PHE A 144 -21.76 -12.38 -36.09
C PHE A 144 -20.44 -12.94 -35.55
N ASN A 145 -20.47 -14.14 -34.97
CA ASN A 145 -19.27 -14.83 -34.47
C ASN A 145 -18.58 -15.70 -35.55
N ALA A 146 -19.11 -15.79 -36.77
CA ALA A 146 -18.57 -16.62 -37.85
C ALA A 146 -17.08 -16.34 -38.15
N PRO A 147 -16.60 -15.07 -38.16
CA PRO A 147 -15.17 -14.79 -38.36
C PRO A 147 -14.27 -15.49 -37.34
N LEU A 148 -14.70 -15.61 -36.08
CA LEU A 148 -13.91 -16.30 -35.04
C LEU A 148 -13.72 -17.79 -35.34
N PHE A 149 -14.69 -18.46 -35.95
CA PHE A 149 -14.55 -19.87 -36.35
C PHE A 149 -13.48 -20.06 -37.44
N ALA A 150 -13.20 -19.02 -38.24
CA ALA A 150 -12.14 -19.05 -39.25
C ALA A 150 -10.76 -18.78 -38.63
N VAL A 151 -10.64 -17.77 -37.76
CA VAL A 151 -9.34 -17.27 -37.28
C VAL A 151 -8.83 -17.93 -35.99
N ARG A 152 -9.68 -18.60 -35.20
CA ARG A 152 -9.28 -19.23 -33.94
C ARG A 152 -8.53 -20.54 -34.21
N LYS A 153 -7.32 -20.67 -33.69
CA LYS A 153 -6.48 -21.89 -33.80
C LYS A 153 -5.77 -22.20 -32.49
N PHE A 154 -5.34 -23.46 -32.35
CA PHE A 154 -4.51 -23.91 -31.24
C PHE A 154 -3.07 -23.39 -31.38
N ASN A 155 -2.48 -22.95 -30.26
CA ASN A 155 -1.09 -22.53 -30.19
C ASN A 155 -0.36 -23.34 -29.10
N HIS A 156 0.75 -23.99 -29.49
CA HIS A 156 1.57 -24.82 -28.61
C HIS A 156 2.46 -24.01 -27.64
N ASP A 157 2.81 -22.76 -27.99
CA ASP A 157 3.82 -21.95 -27.27
C ASP A 157 3.31 -21.38 -25.93
N HIS A 158 1.99 -21.46 -25.69
CA HIS A 158 1.34 -20.81 -24.55
C HIS A 158 0.50 -21.77 -23.69
N ILE A 159 0.78 -23.08 -23.78
CA ILE A 159 0.11 -24.10 -22.96
C ILE A 159 0.21 -23.72 -21.47
N GLU A 160 1.39 -23.33 -20.98
CA GLU A 160 1.61 -23.00 -19.55
C GLU A 160 0.78 -21.83 -19.02
N THR A 161 0.32 -20.92 -19.89
CA THR A 161 -0.45 -19.73 -19.50
C THR A 161 -1.97 -19.94 -19.49
N GLY A 162 -2.45 -21.07 -20.02
CA GLY A 162 -3.88 -21.33 -20.19
C GLY A 162 -4.55 -20.54 -21.34
N PHE A 163 -3.79 -19.77 -22.12
CA PHE A 163 -4.26 -19.03 -23.31
C PHE A 163 -3.90 -19.75 -24.62
N PHE A 164 -4.18 -21.05 -24.70
CA PHE A 164 -3.75 -21.93 -25.80
C PHE A 164 -4.61 -21.85 -27.06
N CYS A 165 -5.75 -21.15 -27.05
CA CYS A 165 -6.54 -20.87 -28.25
C CYS A 165 -6.47 -19.38 -28.60
N ARG A 166 -5.72 -19.02 -29.66
CA ARG A 166 -5.53 -17.64 -30.11
C ARG A 166 -6.20 -17.37 -31.45
N SER A 167 -6.51 -16.09 -31.70
CA SER A 167 -7.10 -15.63 -32.95
C SER A 167 -5.99 -15.12 -33.87
N TYR A 168 -5.84 -15.71 -35.04
CA TYR A 168 -4.87 -15.34 -36.06
C TYR A 168 -5.58 -14.62 -37.19
N TRP A 169 -5.67 -13.30 -37.07
CA TRP A 169 -6.26 -12.46 -38.10
C TRP A 169 -5.28 -12.29 -39.27
N PRO A 170 -5.73 -12.34 -40.54
CA PRO A 170 -4.86 -12.15 -41.70
C PRO A 170 -4.17 -10.79 -41.71
N ASN A 171 -4.91 -9.73 -41.36
CA ASN A 171 -4.42 -8.36 -41.23
C ASN A 171 -4.94 -7.76 -39.92
N GLU A 172 -4.17 -6.85 -39.32
CA GLU A 172 -4.54 -6.16 -38.08
C GLU A 172 -5.79 -5.28 -38.26
N GLU A 173 -5.95 -4.66 -39.43
CA GLU A 173 -7.14 -3.87 -39.77
C GLU A 173 -8.45 -4.66 -39.66
N LEU A 174 -8.45 -5.95 -40.05
CA LEU A 174 -9.62 -6.82 -39.90
C LEU A 174 -9.93 -7.11 -38.43
N ALA A 175 -8.89 -7.28 -37.60
CA ALA A 175 -9.05 -7.47 -36.16
C ALA A 175 -9.64 -6.22 -35.51
N ILE A 176 -9.11 -5.04 -35.84
CA ILE A 176 -9.60 -3.75 -35.35
C ILE A 176 -11.06 -3.51 -35.80
N ALA A 177 -11.36 -3.72 -37.10
CA ALA A 177 -12.71 -3.58 -37.63
C ALA A 177 -13.70 -4.51 -36.93
N TYR A 178 -13.32 -5.78 -36.69
CA TYR A 178 -14.15 -6.72 -35.95
C TYR A 178 -14.45 -6.23 -34.52
N ASN A 179 -13.46 -5.71 -33.78
CA ASN A 179 -13.69 -5.19 -32.44
C ASN A 179 -14.57 -3.92 -32.43
N TYR A 180 -14.46 -3.04 -33.42
CA TYR A 180 -15.41 -1.93 -33.57
C TYR A 180 -16.83 -2.39 -33.90
N LEU A 181 -17.00 -3.46 -34.69
CA LEU A 181 -18.32 -4.06 -34.91
C LEU A 181 -18.94 -4.55 -33.60
N TRP A 182 -18.14 -5.12 -32.68
CA TRP A 182 -18.62 -5.46 -31.33
C TRP A 182 -19.10 -4.24 -30.55
N VAL A 183 -18.32 -3.16 -30.53
CA VAL A 183 -18.72 -1.90 -29.87
C VAL A 183 -20.03 -1.36 -30.44
N ILE A 184 -20.21 -1.39 -31.75
CA ILE A 184 -21.39 -0.84 -32.42
C ILE A 184 -22.62 -1.75 -32.20
N PHE A 185 -22.52 -3.03 -32.55
CA PHE A 185 -23.66 -3.95 -32.58
C PHE A 185 -24.03 -4.54 -31.22
N ILE A 186 -23.09 -4.61 -30.28
CA ILE A 186 -23.33 -5.12 -28.93
C ILE A 186 -23.34 -3.97 -27.90
N GLY A 187 -22.52 -2.94 -28.07
CA GLY A 187 -22.56 -1.76 -27.19
C GLY A 187 -23.62 -0.73 -27.58
N ILE A 188 -23.30 0.09 -28.57
CA ILE A 188 -23.98 1.36 -28.87
C ILE A 188 -25.42 1.15 -29.32
N ILE A 189 -25.65 0.30 -30.33
CA ILE A 189 -26.99 0.09 -30.90
C ILE A 189 -27.94 -0.52 -29.85
N PRO A 190 -27.59 -1.61 -29.13
CA PRO A 190 -28.49 -2.18 -28.15
C PRO A 190 -28.79 -1.22 -26.99
N VAL A 191 -27.77 -0.56 -26.44
CA VAL A 191 -27.96 0.39 -25.34
C VAL A 191 -28.83 1.57 -25.79
N GLY A 192 -28.56 2.15 -26.96
CA GLY A 192 -29.35 3.26 -27.50
C GLY A 192 -30.82 2.89 -27.70
N LEU A 193 -31.10 1.72 -28.31
CA LEU A 193 -32.46 1.22 -28.50
C LEU A 193 -33.15 0.91 -27.18
N MET A 194 -32.46 0.30 -26.21
CA MET A 194 -33.01 0.03 -24.88
C MET A 194 -33.35 1.33 -24.15
N VAL A 195 -32.45 2.32 -24.14
CA VAL A 195 -32.69 3.64 -23.54
C VAL A 195 -33.91 4.31 -24.18
N PHE A 196 -34.01 4.26 -25.51
CA PHE A 196 -35.17 4.79 -26.22
C PHE A 196 -36.48 4.07 -25.82
N PHE A 197 -36.55 2.74 -25.96
CA PHE A 197 -37.77 1.99 -25.68
C PHE A 197 -38.20 2.11 -24.22
N TYR A 198 -37.29 1.88 -23.27
CA TYR A 198 -37.61 1.95 -21.85
C TYR A 198 -37.84 3.37 -21.36
N GLY A 199 -37.14 4.36 -21.91
CA GLY A 199 -37.42 5.78 -21.65
C GLY A 199 -38.85 6.15 -22.03
N ARG A 200 -39.33 5.73 -23.21
CA ARG A 200 -40.72 5.94 -23.63
C ARG A 200 -41.72 5.19 -22.75
N ILE A 201 -41.41 3.96 -22.35
CA ILE A 201 -42.26 3.18 -21.43
C ILE A 201 -42.36 3.89 -20.06
N VAL A 202 -41.23 4.37 -19.52
CA VAL A 202 -41.19 5.09 -18.25
C VAL A 202 -41.92 6.42 -18.34
N HIS A 203 -41.72 7.18 -19.41
CA HIS A 203 -42.48 8.40 -19.63
C HIS A 203 -44.00 8.13 -19.62
N ASN A 204 -44.45 7.14 -20.39
CA ASN A 204 -45.87 6.81 -20.49
C ASN A 204 -46.48 6.30 -19.18
N LEU A 205 -45.78 5.44 -18.43
CA LEU A 205 -46.31 4.84 -17.20
C LEU A 205 -46.28 5.80 -16.00
N TRP A 206 -45.33 6.74 -15.93
CA TRP A 206 -45.18 7.64 -14.80
C TRP A 206 -45.81 9.01 -15.03
N PHE A 207 -45.72 9.56 -16.23
CA PHE A 207 -46.11 10.96 -16.51
C PHE A 207 -47.42 11.10 -17.28
N ASN A 208 -47.84 10.08 -18.04
CA ASN A 208 -49.06 10.14 -18.84
C ASN A 208 -50.30 9.59 -18.08
N GLN A 209 -50.37 9.86 -16.77
CA GLN A 209 -51.43 9.36 -15.90
C GLN A 209 -52.69 10.24 -16.01
N ASN A 210 -53.64 9.87 -16.87
CA ASN A 210 -55.03 10.34 -16.71
C ASN A 210 -55.55 9.81 -15.37
N HIS A 211 -56.29 10.60 -14.60
CA HIS A 211 -56.78 10.28 -13.25
C HIS A 211 -57.38 8.86 -13.15
N VAL A 212 -56.55 7.88 -12.77
CA VAL A 212 -56.98 6.48 -12.58
C VAL A 212 -57.65 6.41 -11.22
N THR A 213 -58.99 6.46 -11.20
CA THR A 213 -59.81 6.39 -9.99
C THR A 213 -60.17 4.96 -9.57
N ASP A 214 -60.12 4.00 -10.48
CA ASP A 214 -60.44 2.58 -10.21
C ASP A 214 -59.26 1.82 -9.59
N ASP A 215 -59.50 1.15 -8.46
CA ASP A 215 -58.52 0.33 -7.74
C ASP A 215 -57.99 -0.84 -8.57
N ALA A 216 -58.80 -1.43 -9.44
CA ALA A 216 -58.36 -2.53 -10.30
C ALA A 216 -57.41 -2.03 -11.40
N GLN A 217 -57.68 -0.87 -12.01
CA GLN A 217 -56.78 -0.19 -12.93
C GLN A 217 -55.48 0.25 -12.24
N LYS A 218 -55.55 0.79 -11.02
CA LYS A 218 -54.40 1.18 -10.21
C LYS A 218 -53.49 -0.01 -9.88
N ALA A 219 -54.07 -1.17 -9.54
CA ALA A 219 -53.33 -2.40 -9.32
C ALA A 219 -52.61 -2.89 -10.59
N ARG A 220 -53.26 -2.82 -11.76
CA ARG A 220 -52.65 -3.17 -13.07
C ARG A 220 -51.51 -2.22 -13.45
N LEU A 221 -51.66 -0.92 -13.21
CA LEU A 221 -50.63 0.09 -13.43
C LEU A 221 -49.39 -0.18 -12.56
N ASN A 222 -49.59 -0.43 -11.27
CA ASN A 222 -48.51 -0.75 -10.33
C ASN A 222 -47.78 -2.03 -10.72
N ALA A 223 -48.48 -3.04 -11.23
CA ALA A 223 -47.85 -4.24 -11.77
C ALA A 223 -46.96 -3.94 -12.99
N ARG A 224 -47.43 -3.09 -13.92
CA ARG A 224 -46.64 -2.67 -15.10
C ARG A 224 -45.41 -1.83 -14.73
N LYS A 225 -45.55 -0.88 -13.79
CA LYS A 225 -44.42 -0.09 -13.26
C LYS A 225 -43.36 -1.01 -12.65
N ARG A 226 -43.79 -2.00 -11.86
CA ARG A 226 -42.88 -2.99 -11.25
C ARG A 226 -42.14 -3.83 -12.28
N VAL A 227 -42.83 -4.35 -13.30
CA VAL A 227 -42.19 -5.10 -14.40
C VAL A 227 -41.24 -4.21 -15.20
N THR A 228 -41.62 -2.96 -15.46
CA THR A 228 -40.74 -2.00 -16.16
C THR A 228 -39.48 -1.72 -15.35
N LYS A 229 -39.60 -1.55 -14.01
CA LYS A 229 -38.45 -1.37 -13.13
C LYS A 229 -37.47 -2.54 -13.21
N ILE A 230 -37.96 -3.78 -13.23
CA ILE A 230 -37.15 -5.00 -13.44
C ILE A 230 -36.34 -4.87 -14.72
N LEU A 231 -37.04 -4.59 -15.83
CA LEU A 231 -36.42 -4.55 -17.14
C LEU A 231 -35.39 -3.44 -17.24
N VAL A 232 -35.69 -2.24 -16.72
CA VAL A 232 -34.73 -1.14 -16.62
C VAL A 232 -33.49 -1.55 -15.80
N THR A 233 -33.67 -2.24 -14.66
CA THR A 233 -32.55 -2.77 -13.88
C THR A 233 -31.68 -3.70 -14.73
N LEU A 234 -32.29 -4.61 -15.49
CA LEU A 234 -31.55 -5.54 -16.37
C LEU A 234 -30.74 -4.81 -17.45
N ASN A 235 -31.28 -3.75 -18.07
CA ASN A 235 -30.53 -3.01 -19.09
C ASN A 235 -29.37 -2.21 -18.51
N VAL A 236 -29.54 -1.67 -17.30
CA VAL A 236 -28.45 -0.96 -16.61
C VAL A 236 -27.33 -1.94 -16.29
N VAL A 237 -27.66 -3.12 -15.76
CA VAL A 237 -26.65 -4.15 -15.49
C VAL A 237 -25.97 -4.60 -16.79
N TYR A 238 -26.73 -4.80 -17.85
CA TYR A 238 -26.18 -5.10 -19.18
C TYR A 238 -25.14 -4.06 -19.62
N ALA A 239 -25.50 -2.76 -19.62
CA ALA A 239 -24.60 -1.69 -20.06
C ALA A 239 -23.31 -1.63 -19.23
N LEU A 240 -23.43 -1.77 -17.90
CA LEU A 240 -22.29 -1.73 -16.98
C LEU A 240 -21.38 -2.95 -17.11
N CYS A 241 -21.96 -4.14 -17.28
CA CYS A 241 -21.21 -5.39 -17.37
C CYS A 241 -20.46 -5.54 -18.70
N TRP A 242 -21.01 -5.01 -19.80
CA TRP A 242 -20.44 -5.13 -21.14
C TRP A 242 -19.42 -4.05 -21.48
N PHE A 243 -19.60 -2.84 -20.93
CA PHE A 243 -18.73 -1.70 -21.26
C PHE A 243 -17.22 -1.99 -21.07
N PRO A 244 -16.75 -2.57 -19.94
CA PRO A 244 -15.33 -2.84 -19.75
C PRO A 244 -14.76 -3.81 -20.79
N ASN A 245 -15.52 -4.84 -21.16
CA ASN A 245 -15.06 -5.83 -22.13
C ASN A 245 -14.94 -5.23 -23.54
N LEU A 246 -15.94 -4.46 -23.96
CA LEU A 246 -15.93 -3.77 -25.25
C LEU A 246 -14.78 -2.76 -25.34
N LEU A 247 -14.53 -2.01 -24.25
CA LEU A 247 -13.47 -1.02 -24.19
C LEU A 247 -12.07 -1.67 -24.26
N LEU A 248 -11.82 -2.68 -23.43
CA LEU A 248 -10.51 -3.35 -23.37
C LEU A 248 -10.16 -4.04 -24.70
N ASN A 249 -11.15 -4.64 -25.37
CA ASN A 249 -10.99 -5.24 -26.69
C ASN A 249 -10.54 -4.26 -27.78
N VAL A 250 -10.89 -2.97 -27.66
CA VAL A 250 -10.41 -1.93 -28.58
C VAL A 250 -9.04 -1.41 -28.12
N ILE A 251 -8.88 -1.10 -26.83
CA ILE A 251 -7.65 -0.52 -26.28
C ILE A 251 -6.43 -1.43 -26.51
N ASN A 252 -6.61 -2.75 -26.46
CA ASN A 252 -5.51 -3.71 -26.63
C ASN A 252 -4.75 -3.58 -27.95
N TYR A 253 -5.35 -3.01 -28.98
CA TYR A 253 -4.68 -2.77 -30.26
C TYR A 253 -3.92 -1.44 -30.31
N TYR A 254 -4.19 -0.52 -29.38
CA TYR A 254 -3.58 0.81 -29.38
C TYR A 254 -2.57 1.02 -28.25
N ILE A 255 -2.64 0.22 -27.17
CA ILE A 255 -1.83 0.38 -25.96
C ILE A 255 -1.19 -0.94 -25.56
N ASN A 256 0.15 -1.00 -25.60
CA ASN A 256 0.94 -2.14 -25.14
C ASN A 256 1.25 -2.04 -23.63
N ILE A 257 0.29 -2.42 -22.78
CA ILE A 257 0.51 -2.60 -21.32
C ILE A 257 0.12 -4.05 -20.96
N PRO A 258 1.06 -5.01 -21.01
CA PRO A 258 0.74 -6.45 -20.99
C PRO A 258 0.03 -6.93 -19.71
N ASP A 259 0.40 -6.41 -18.54
CA ASP A 259 -0.04 -6.95 -17.24
C ASP A 259 -1.39 -6.37 -16.76
N LEU A 260 -1.63 -5.07 -16.96
CA LEU A 260 -2.91 -4.44 -16.62
C LEU A 260 -4.04 -4.95 -17.51
N LEU A 261 -3.71 -5.17 -18.78
CA LEU A 261 -4.64 -5.56 -19.82
C LEU A 261 -5.07 -7.03 -19.65
N SER A 262 -4.15 -7.91 -19.26
CA SER A 262 -4.46 -9.34 -19.02
C SER A 262 -5.39 -9.56 -17.81
N ILE A 263 -5.17 -8.89 -16.68
CA ILE A 263 -6.09 -8.94 -15.53
C ILE A 263 -7.41 -8.23 -15.87
N GLY A 264 -7.35 -7.08 -16.53
CA GLY A 264 -8.54 -6.36 -17.00
C GLY A 264 -9.43 -7.24 -17.87
N TYR A 265 -8.86 -8.01 -18.78
CA TYR A 265 -9.61 -8.95 -19.62
C TYR A 265 -10.34 -10.03 -18.80
N LEU A 266 -9.66 -10.66 -17.84
CA LEU A 266 -10.25 -11.67 -16.97
C LEU A 266 -11.41 -11.10 -16.14
N VAL A 267 -11.26 -9.89 -15.60
CA VAL A 267 -12.31 -9.18 -14.86
C VAL A 267 -13.48 -8.80 -15.78
N SER A 268 -13.19 -8.33 -16.99
CA SER A 268 -14.24 -7.97 -17.96
C SER A 268 -15.06 -9.18 -18.41
N GLU A 269 -14.43 -10.33 -18.62
CA GLU A 269 -15.10 -11.61 -18.89
C GLU A 269 -16.00 -12.02 -17.71
N LEU A 270 -15.53 -11.81 -16.47
CA LEU A 270 -16.31 -12.08 -15.26
C LEU A 270 -17.58 -11.22 -15.19
N LEU A 271 -17.49 -9.95 -15.60
CA LEU A 271 -18.63 -9.03 -15.64
C LEU A 271 -19.66 -9.44 -16.71
N VAL A 272 -19.21 -9.90 -17.89
CA VAL A 272 -20.09 -10.46 -18.92
C VAL A 272 -20.84 -11.69 -18.39
N LEU A 273 -20.14 -12.59 -17.69
CA LEU A 273 -20.78 -13.75 -17.04
C LEU A 273 -21.80 -13.31 -15.97
N LEU A 274 -21.47 -12.29 -15.18
CA LEU A 274 -22.36 -11.75 -14.16
C LEU A 274 -23.69 -11.23 -14.75
N ASN A 275 -23.65 -10.58 -15.91
CA ASN A 275 -24.85 -10.16 -16.63
C ASN A 275 -25.78 -11.35 -16.94
N SER A 276 -25.23 -12.49 -17.37
CA SER A 276 -26.02 -13.70 -17.58
C SER A 276 -26.52 -14.35 -16.27
N SER A 277 -25.76 -14.20 -15.17
CA SER A 277 -26.10 -14.81 -13.87
C SER A 277 -27.19 -14.05 -13.11
N ILE A 278 -27.30 -12.73 -13.27
CA ILE A 278 -28.18 -11.90 -12.41
C ILE A 278 -29.66 -12.01 -12.77
N ASN A 279 -29.98 -12.40 -14.01
CA ASN A 279 -31.33 -12.38 -14.57
C ASN A 279 -32.38 -13.07 -13.65
N PRO A 280 -32.21 -14.34 -13.23
CA PRO A 280 -33.10 -15.04 -12.30
C PRO A 280 -33.33 -14.32 -10.96
N TYR A 281 -32.30 -13.66 -10.43
CA TYR A 281 -32.34 -12.98 -9.13
C TYR A 281 -33.18 -11.71 -9.19
N VAL A 282 -33.04 -10.93 -10.26
CA VAL A 282 -33.86 -9.74 -10.48
C VAL A 282 -35.34 -10.14 -10.60
N TYR A 283 -35.64 -11.25 -11.30
CA TYR A 283 -37.00 -11.81 -11.34
C TYR A 283 -37.49 -12.24 -9.96
N ALA A 284 -36.66 -12.91 -9.16
CA ALA A 284 -37.02 -13.36 -7.82
C ALA A 284 -37.28 -12.21 -6.84
N LEU A 285 -36.45 -11.17 -6.83
CA LEU A 285 -36.62 -10.04 -5.90
C LEU A 285 -37.84 -9.20 -6.22
N GLN A 286 -38.08 -8.99 -7.52
CA GLN A 286 -39.03 -8.00 -7.97
C GLN A 286 -40.32 -8.60 -8.56
N SER A 287 -40.46 -9.93 -8.71
CA SER A 287 -41.73 -10.55 -9.11
C SER A 287 -42.35 -11.39 -7.99
N LYS A 288 -43.45 -10.89 -7.40
CA LYS A 288 -44.26 -11.64 -6.42
C LYS A 288 -44.81 -12.95 -7.02
N GLN A 289 -45.15 -12.93 -8.31
CA GLN A 289 -45.69 -14.10 -9.01
C GLN A 289 -44.59 -15.15 -9.23
N PHE A 290 -43.38 -14.72 -9.61
CA PHE A 290 -42.24 -15.61 -9.77
C PHE A 290 -41.87 -16.28 -8.44
N ARG A 291 -41.79 -15.54 -7.32
CA ARG A 291 -41.53 -16.13 -6.00
C ARG A 291 -42.57 -17.16 -5.58
N LYS A 292 -43.86 -16.89 -5.83
CA LYS A 292 -44.93 -17.85 -5.54
C LYS A 292 -44.79 -19.12 -6.39
N ALA A 293 -44.41 -18.99 -7.66
CA ALA A 293 -44.18 -20.13 -8.54
C ALA A 293 -42.94 -20.94 -8.16
N VAL A 294 -41.83 -20.27 -7.80
CA VAL A 294 -40.64 -20.92 -7.24
C VAL A 294 -40.99 -21.68 -5.96
N LYS A 295 -41.70 -21.02 -5.03
CA LYS A 295 -42.21 -21.67 -3.81
C LYS A 295 -43.06 -22.90 -4.18
N SER A 296 -43.96 -22.80 -5.15
CA SER A 296 -44.77 -23.94 -5.60
C SER A 296 -43.98 -25.06 -6.27
N ILE A 297 -42.77 -24.84 -6.79
CA ILE A 297 -41.98 -25.89 -7.45
C ILE A 297 -41.03 -26.54 -6.45
N VAL A 298 -40.39 -25.72 -5.62
CA VAL A 298 -39.44 -26.16 -4.59
C VAL A 298 -40.19 -26.80 -3.41
N CYS A 299 -41.31 -26.20 -3.00
CA CYS A 299 -42.09 -26.64 -1.84
C CYS A 299 -43.23 -27.66 -2.20
N CYS A 300 -43.47 -28.06 -3.48
CA CYS A 300 -44.56 -29.02 -3.84
C CYS A 300 -44.10 -30.42 -4.33
N ARG A 301 -43.30 -31.13 -3.54
CA ARG A 301 -43.44 -32.61 -3.47
C ARG A 301 -44.49 -33.05 -2.43
N SER A 302 -45.08 -32.12 -1.68
CA SER A 302 -46.04 -32.44 -0.61
C SER A 302 -47.43 -32.87 -1.07
N GLY A 303 -47.82 -32.68 -2.35
CA GLY A 303 -49.13 -33.13 -2.84
C GLY A 303 -49.23 -34.66 -2.99
N VAL A 304 -48.11 -35.35 -3.22
CA VAL A 304 -48.07 -36.83 -3.30
C VAL A 304 -47.99 -37.44 -1.89
N ILE A 305 -47.34 -36.74 -0.94
CA ILE A 305 -47.27 -37.14 0.47
C ILE A 305 -48.60 -36.88 1.19
N GLN A 306 -49.34 -35.83 0.82
CA GLN A 306 -50.65 -35.49 1.42
C GLN A 306 -51.73 -36.57 1.24
N ARG A 307 -51.65 -37.43 0.21
CA ARG A 307 -52.62 -38.52 0.01
C ARG A 307 -52.27 -39.81 0.73
N LYS A 308 -51.04 -39.96 1.25
CA LYS A 308 -50.58 -41.21 1.89
C LYS A 308 -50.38 -41.11 3.41
N ILE A 309 -50.52 -39.92 4.00
CA ILE A 309 -50.44 -39.73 5.47
C ILE A 309 -51.80 -39.27 5.97
N LYS A 310 -52.70 -40.24 6.17
CA LYS A 310 -53.83 -40.13 7.11
C LYS A 310 -53.26 -40.54 8.47
N GLY A 311 -53.16 -39.58 9.40
CA GLY A 311 -52.75 -39.84 10.77
C GLY A 311 -51.28 -39.52 11.05
N ASP A 312 -50.93 -38.24 11.08
CA ASP A 312 -50.15 -37.64 12.18
C ASP A 312 -50.08 -36.12 11.97
N HIS A 313 -50.49 -35.32 12.95
CA HIS A 313 -50.49 -33.85 12.85
C HIS A 313 -49.07 -33.28 13.07
N GLN A 314 -48.23 -33.98 13.85
CA GLN A 314 -46.90 -33.49 14.24
C GLN A 314 -45.87 -33.56 13.10
N ILE A 315 -45.92 -34.60 12.26
CA ILE A 315 -44.98 -34.77 11.13
C ILE A 315 -45.26 -33.76 10.00
N LYS A 316 -46.53 -33.32 9.86
CA LYS A 316 -46.92 -32.29 8.90
C LYS A 316 -46.28 -30.95 9.21
N ASP A 317 -46.28 -30.52 10.47
CA ASP A 317 -45.77 -29.21 10.87
C ASP A 317 -44.24 -29.13 10.80
N VAL A 318 -43.53 -30.23 11.11
CA VAL A 318 -42.07 -30.31 11.00
C VAL A 318 -41.62 -30.28 9.53
N CYS A 319 -42.30 -31.01 8.64
CA CYS A 319 -42.00 -30.97 7.20
C CYS A 319 -42.33 -29.60 6.58
N ILE A 320 -43.44 -28.97 6.99
CA ILE A 320 -43.81 -27.62 6.53
C ILE A 320 -42.79 -26.57 7.02
N GLY A 321 -42.32 -26.69 8.27
CA GLY A 321 -41.30 -25.81 8.85
C GLY A 321 -39.92 -25.92 8.17
N LEU A 322 -39.44 -27.12 7.88
CA LEU A 322 -38.18 -27.36 7.15
C LEU A 322 -38.26 -26.85 5.69
N ILE A 323 -39.41 -27.03 5.05
CA ILE A 323 -39.66 -26.56 3.67
C ILE A 323 -39.76 -25.03 3.63
N ASP A 324 -40.41 -24.39 4.61
CA ASP A 324 -40.43 -22.93 4.71
C ASP A 324 -39.05 -22.39 5.10
N HIS A 325 -38.25 -23.09 5.91
CA HIS A 325 -36.87 -22.71 6.19
C HIS A 325 -35.97 -22.80 4.94
N CYS A 326 -36.10 -23.86 4.14
CA CYS A 326 -35.35 -24.04 2.89
C CYS A 326 -35.81 -23.06 1.79
N CYS A 327 -37.12 -22.88 1.57
CA CYS A 327 -37.67 -21.89 0.64
C CYS A 327 -37.31 -20.44 1.12
N THR A 328 -37.24 -20.17 2.42
CA THR A 328 -36.77 -18.88 2.97
C THR A 328 -35.27 -18.71 2.85
N GLN A 329 -34.46 -19.76 2.99
CA GLN A 329 -33.02 -19.74 2.74
C GLN A 329 -32.68 -19.56 1.26
N VAL A 330 -33.44 -20.14 0.32
CA VAL A 330 -33.28 -19.91 -1.14
C VAL A 330 -33.66 -18.47 -1.53
N ILE A 331 -34.71 -17.91 -0.90
CA ILE A 331 -35.10 -16.52 -1.12
C ILE A 331 -34.15 -15.54 -0.39
N ALA A 332 -33.65 -15.89 0.80
CA ALA A 332 -32.66 -15.12 1.55
C ALA A 332 -31.31 -15.14 0.84
N SER A 333 -30.86 -16.29 0.32
CA SER A 333 -29.69 -16.37 -0.56
C SER A 333 -29.92 -15.58 -1.84
N SER A 334 -31.11 -15.51 -2.45
CA SER A 334 -31.34 -14.61 -3.60
C SER A 334 -31.18 -13.11 -3.27
N LYS A 335 -31.52 -12.68 -2.04
CA LYS A 335 -31.28 -11.32 -1.54
C LYS A 335 -29.81 -11.11 -1.20
N MET A 336 -29.18 -12.09 -0.54
CA MET A 336 -27.78 -12.10 -0.17
C MET A 336 -26.87 -12.15 -1.40
N PHE A 337 -27.30 -12.79 -2.50
CA PHE A 337 -26.61 -12.86 -3.79
C PHE A 337 -26.85 -11.62 -4.65
N SER A 338 -28.00 -10.96 -4.60
CA SER A 338 -28.13 -9.65 -5.24
C SER A 338 -27.36 -8.58 -4.47
N LEU A 339 -27.31 -8.64 -3.14
CA LEU A 339 -26.43 -7.78 -2.35
C LEU A 339 -24.97 -8.19 -2.55
N ALA A 340 -24.62 -9.47 -2.60
CA ALA A 340 -23.25 -9.93 -2.82
C ALA A 340 -22.81 -9.72 -4.26
N SER A 341 -23.68 -9.80 -5.25
CA SER A 341 -23.38 -9.46 -6.66
C SER A 341 -23.31 -7.96 -6.86
N LEU A 342 -24.12 -7.17 -6.14
CA LEU A 342 -24.02 -5.70 -6.11
C LEU A 342 -22.84 -5.24 -5.25
N VAL A 343 -22.46 -5.96 -4.20
CA VAL A 343 -21.27 -5.76 -3.36
C VAL A 343 -20.04 -6.27 -4.10
N ILE A 344 -20.14 -7.30 -4.93
CA ILE A 344 -19.11 -7.73 -5.87
C ILE A 344 -19.05 -6.70 -7.00
N LEU A 345 -20.15 -6.14 -7.51
CA LEU A 345 -20.12 -5.02 -8.46
C LEU A 345 -19.52 -3.77 -7.80
N LEU A 346 -19.84 -3.48 -6.54
CA LEU A 346 -19.34 -2.33 -5.75
C LEU A 346 -17.90 -2.55 -5.27
N LYS A 347 -17.46 -3.79 -5.03
CA LYS A 347 -16.07 -4.16 -4.72
C LYS A 347 -15.24 -4.33 -5.99
N LEU A 348 -15.82 -4.75 -7.11
CA LEU A 348 -15.20 -4.76 -8.44
C LEU A 348 -15.09 -3.33 -8.97
N THR A 349 -16.04 -2.42 -8.67
CA THR A 349 -15.80 -0.98 -8.86
C THR A 349 -14.69 -0.47 -7.96
N ARG A 350 -14.45 -1.04 -6.77
CA ARG A 350 -13.20 -0.77 -6.01
C ARG A 350 -11.93 -1.35 -6.66
N ILE A 351 -12.06 -2.40 -7.50
CA ILE A 351 -10.95 -2.86 -8.35
C ILE A 351 -10.77 -1.92 -9.56
N VAL A 352 -11.84 -1.33 -10.08
CA VAL A 352 -11.80 -0.23 -11.07
C VAL A 352 -11.36 1.10 -10.43
N GLU A 353 -11.49 1.29 -9.11
CA GLU A 353 -10.85 2.40 -8.37
C GLU A 353 -9.32 2.24 -8.28
N CYS A 354 -8.75 1.16 -8.82
CA CYS A 354 -7.32 1.13 -9.14
C CYS A 354 -7.00 1.79 -10.51
N ALA A 355 -8.01 2.23 -11.28
CA ALA A 355 -7.86 2.93 -12.56
C ALA A 355 -8.29 4.40 -12.54
N THR A 356 -8.96 4.88 -11.49
CA THR A 356 -9.07 6.31 -11.19
C THR A 356 -8.15 6.61 -10.01
N CYS A 357 -6.91 6.97 -10.34
CA CYS A 357 -6.03 7.66 -9.41
C CYS A 357 -6.68 9.00 -9.05
N GLN A 358 -7.52 9.01 -8.02
CA GLN A 358 -8.12 10.23 -7.49
C GLN A 358 -7.06 11.10 -6.75
N ARG A 359 -5.80 10.64 -6.77
CA ARG A 359 -4.58 11.11 -6.11
C ARG A 359 -3.36 10.62 -6.93
N ASN A 360 -2.15 10.95 -6.52
CA ASN A 360 -0.91 10.62 -7.23
C ASN A 360 -0.74 9.10 -7.38
N CYS A 361 -0.29 8.63 -8.55
CA CYS A 361 0.02 7.24 -8.82
C CYS A 361 1.50 6.96 -8.57
N GLN A 362 1.76 6.00 -7.68
CA GLN A 362 3.08 5.44 -7.47
C GLN A 362 3.31 4.29 -8.45
N ASN A 363 4.27 4.47 -9.35
CA ASN A 363 4.69 3.46 -10.30
C ASN A 363 6.00 2.83 -9.83
N PHE A 364 6.12 1.51 -9.93
CA PHE A 364 7.34 0.77 -9.62
C PHE A 364 7.93 0.24 -10.93
N LYS A 365 9.24 0.35 -11.08
CA LYS A 365 9.99 -0.23 -12.19
C LYS A 365 10.94 -1.27 -11.62
N PHE A 366 10.93 -2.47 -12.17
CA PHE A 366 11.89 -3.51 -11.82
C PHE A 366 12.37 -4.21 -13.06
N VAL A 367 13.67 -4.25 -13.23
CA VAL A 367 14.34 -4.96 -14.33
C VAL A 367 15.51 -5.71 -13.69
N ILE A 368 15.56 -7.03 -13.87
CA ILE A 368 16.48 -7.90 -13.13
C ILE A 368 17.96 -7.53 -13.32
N ASP A 369 18.33 -7.00 -14.50
CA ASP A 369 19.72 -6.67 -14.83
C ASP A 369 19.96 -5.15 -14.91
N GLN A 370 18.96 -4.34 -14.58
CA GLN A 370 19.06 -2.88 -14.54
C GLN A 370 18.96 -2.43 -13.07
N ASP A 371 19.76 -1.46 -12.66
CA ASP A 371 19.73 -0.91 -11.29
C ASP A 371 20.17 -1.91 -10.18
N VAL A 372 20.95 -2.93 -10.55
CA VAL A 372 21.58 -3.91 -9.63
C VAL A 372 23.02 -3.53 -9.29
N VAL A 373 23.41 -3.74 -8.03
CA VAL A 373 24.83 -3.75 -7.62
C VAL A 373 25.18 -5.18 -7.23
N ASN A 374 25.96 -5.85 -8.08
CA ASN A 374 26.40 -7.22 -7.86
C ASN A 374 27.45 -7.29 -6.76
N ASP A 375 27.44 -8.41 -6.02
CA ASP A 375 28.35 -8.69 -4.90
C ASP A 375 28.32 -7.62 -3.81
N ASN A 376 27.17 -6.98 -3.63
CA ASN A 376 26.94 -5.99 -2.60
C ASN A 376 25.62 -6.26 -1.88
N ALA A 377 25.58 -5.88 -0.61
CA ALA A 377 24.39 -5.87 0.22
C ALA A 377 24.42 -4.66 1.15
N LEU A 378 23.24 -4.18 1.51
CA LEU A 378 23.10 -3.13 2.49
C LEU A 378 23.03 -3.74 3.89
N GLU A 379 23.97 -3.39 4.77
CA GLU A 379 24.11 -3.99 6.10
C GLU A 379 23.50 -3.12 7.21
N GLY A 380 22.94 -3.75 8.25
CA GLY A 380 22.40 -3.06 9.44
C GLY A 380 21.01 -2.42 9.26
N HIS A 381 20.38 -2.63 8.11
CA HIS A 381 19.14 -1.95 7.69
C HIS A 381 18.03 -2.93 7.26
N VAL A 382 18.17 -4.21 7.59
CA VAL A 382 17.20 -5.26 7.21
C VAL A 382 16.02 -5.23 8.17
N VAL A 383 14.83 -4.94 7.63
CA VAL A 383 13.56 -4.92 8.37
C VAL A 383 12.95 -6.30 8.45
N LYS A 384 13.08 -7.08 7.38
CA LYS A 384 12.44 -8.38 7.24
C LYS A 384 13.25 -9.28 6.33
N THR A 385 13.41 -10.53 6.74
CA THR A 385 14.05 -11.59 5.95
C THR A 385 13.01 -12.64 5.58
N ILE A 386 12.93 -12.98 4.30
CA ILE A 386 11.96 -13.93 3.75
C ILE A 386 12.61 -14.86 2.73
N THR A 387 11.96 -16.00 2.47
CA THR A 387 12.40 -16.96 1.46
C THR A 387 11.55 -16.83 0.21
N VAL A 388 12.18 -16.58 -0.93
CA VAL A 388 11.51 -16.38 -2.22
C VAL A 388 12.21 -17.16 -3.33
N LYS A 389 11.55 -17.37 -4.47
CA LYS A 389 12.10 -18.14 -5.60
C LYS A 389 12.97 -17.32 -6.53
N SER A 390 12.87 -15.98 -6.50
CA SER A 390 13.59 -15.09 -7.41
C SER A 390 13.72 -13.67 -6.84
N ALA A 391 14.66 -12.89 -7.38
CA ALA A 391 14.80 -11.47 -7.07
C ALA A 391 13.54 -10.65 -7.41
N ALA A 392 12.81 -11.03 -8.47
CA ALA A 392 11.53 -10.41 -8.82
C ALA A 392 10.46 -10.61 -7.73
N GLN A 393 10.42 -11.80 -7.14
CA GLN A 393 9.53 -12.07 -6.01
C GLN A 393 9.98 -11.28 -4.76
N CYS A 394 11.28 -11.17 -4.51
CA CYS A 394 11.81 -10.31 -3.44
C CYS A 394 11.37 -8.84 -3.61
N HIS A 395 11.45 -8.32 -4.84
CA HIS A 395 11.01 -6.98 -5.16
C HIS A 395 9.49 -6.78 -4.95
N MET A 396 8.66 -7.78 -5.29
CA MET A 396 7.22 -7.71 -5.02
C MET A 396 6.91 -7.64 -3.53
N GLU A 397 7.64 -8.41 -2.71
CA GLU A 397 7.48 -8.37 -1.26
C GLU A 397 7.92 -7.02 -0.66
N CYS A 398 8.97 -6.40 -1.22
CA CYS A 398 9.37 -5.04 -0.87
C CYS A 398 8.31 -4.00 -1.26
N ARG A 399 7.72 -4.12 -2.45
CA ARG A 399 6.68 -3.20 -2.93
C ARG A 399 5.48 -3.12 -1.98
N ASP A 400 5.07 -4.26 -1.45
CA ASP A 400 3.91 -4.38 -0.56
C ASP A 400 4.24 -4.03 0.91
N GLU A 401 5.52 -3.93 1.25
CA GLU A 401 6.00 -3.50 2.57
C GLU A 401 6.34 -2.00 2.57
N CYS A 402 5.58 -1.18 3.31
CA CYS A 402 5.74 0.28 3.28
C CYS A 402 7.04 0.79 3.90
N LEU A 403 7.67 0.00 4.77
CA LEU A 403 9.01 0.30 5.28
C LEU A 403 10.11 0.01 4.27
N CYS A 404 9.87 -0.84 3.27
CA CYS A 404 10.90 -1.28 2.35
C CYS A 404 11.16 -0.26 1.23
N VAL A 405 12.44 0.05 0.99
CA VAL A 405 12.90 0.93 -0.10
C VAL A 405 14.07 0.37 -0.90
N SER A 406 14.69 -0.74 -0.46
CA SER A 406 15.66 -1.50 -1.25
C SER A 406 15.69 -2.96 -0.80
N ILE A 407 16.32 -3.85 -1.56
CA ILE A 407 16.44 -5.28 -1.23
C ILE A 407 17.86 -5.81 -1.39
N ASN A 408 18.22 -6.79 -0.54
CA ASN A 408 19.35 -7.68 -0.81
C ASN A 408 18.81 -9.06 -1.21
N TYR A 409 19.24 -9.57 -2.36
CA TYR A 409 18.91 -10.93 -2.81
C TYR A 409 20.15 -11.82 -2.77
N LEU A 410 20.13 -12.87 -1.93
CA LEU A 410 21.26 -13.77 -1.69
C LEU A 410 21.12 -15.02 -2.56
N GLN A 411 21.94 -15.15 -3.60
CA GLN A 411 21.75 -16.24 -4.58
C GLN A 411 22.15 -17.62 -4.04
N ASN A 412 23.06 -17.65 -3.07
CA ASN A 412 23.67 -18.88 -2.57
C ASN A 412 22.92 -19.49 -1.38
N THR A 413 21.85 -18.85 -0.91
CA THR A 413 21.10 -19.27 0.27
C THR A 413 19.74 -19.82 -0.15
N ARG A 414 19.34 -20.97 0.40
CA ARG A 414 18.03 -21.59 0.10
C ARG A 414 16.89 -21.06 0.98
N GLU A 415 17.21 -20.50 2.13
CA GLU A 415 16.27 -19.91 3.08
C GLU A 415 16.72 -18.49 3.44
N GLY A 416 15.78 -17.58 3.66
CA GLY A 416 16.08 -16.18 3.99
C GLY A 416 16.88 -15.47 2.90
N ASN A 417 16.67 -15.84 1.64
CA ASN A 417 17.43 -15.34 0.51
C ASN A 417 16.98 -13.95 0.02
N CYS A 418 16.00 -13.33 0.67
CA CYS A 418 15.51 -11.99 0.39
C CYS A 418 15.45 -11.18 1.68
N GLU A 419 16.23 -10.10 1.73
CA GLU A 419 16.26 -9.14 2.82
C GLU A 419 15.64 -7.82 2.34
N LEU A 420 14.63 -7.34 3.06
CA LEU A 420 13.94 -6.07 2.79
C LEU A 420 14.57 -4.97 3.64
N ASN A 421 15.01 -3.87 3.03
CA ASN A 421 15.76 -2.81 3.71
C ASN A 421 14.93 -1.53 3.91
N ASP A 422 15.08 -0.86 5.05
CA ASP A 422 14.40 0.42 5.39
C ASP A 422 15.07 1.67 4.81
N VAL A 423 16.27 1.52 4.26
CA VAL A 423 16.99 2.59 3.56
C VAL A 423 17.53 2.09 2.22
N ASN A 424 18.00 3.01 1.39
CA ASN A 424 18.65 2.72 0.12
C ASN A 424 20.10 3.26 0.10
N LYS A 425 20.82 3.00 -0.99
CA LYS A 425 22.23 3.42 -1.15
C LYS A 425 22.41 4.94 -1.20
N VAL A 426 21.37 5.70 -1.54
CA VAL A 426 21.40 7.17 -1.55
C VAL A 426 21.31 7.72 -0.13
N MET A 427 20.41 7.15 0.69
CA MET A 427 20.21 7.54 2.08
C MET A 427 21.39 7.14 2.98
N LYS A 428 22.00 5.97 2.76
CA LYS A 428 23.11 5.43 3.55
C LYS A 428 24.18 4.79 2.65
N PRO A 429 24.97 5.60 1.91
CA PRO A 429 25.98 5.07 0.98
C PRO A 429 27.06 4.24 1.68
N ALA A 430 27.44 4.61 2.91
CA ALA A 430 28.46 3.89 3.67
C ALA A 430 28.02 2.48 4.13
N ALA A 431 26.71 2.20 4.14
CA ALA A 431 26.13 0.92 4.56
C ALA A 431 26.08 -0.12 3.43
N LEU A 432 26.30 0.28 2.18
CA LEU A 432 26.43 -0.65 1.06
C LEU A 432 27.83 -1.28 1.12
N LYS A 433 27.89 -2.56 1.51
CA LYS A 433 29.15 -3.30 1.68
C LYS A 433 29.27 -4.39 0.64
N TYR A 434 30.51 -4.75 0.33
CA TYR A 434 30.81 -5.89 -0.53
C TYR A 434 30.44 -7.19 0.19
N LYS A 435 29.58 -8.00 -0.43
CA LYS A 435 29.09 -9.28 0.08
C LYS A 435 28.97 -10.26 -1.10
N PRO A 436 29.95 -11.18 -1.26
CA PRO A 436 29.98 -12.11 -2.39
C PRO A 436 28.69 -12.92 -2.55
N GLY A 437 28.15 -12.98 -3.77
CA GLY A 437 26.93 -13.73 -4.09
C GLY A 437 25.62 -13.05 -3.66
N ALA A 438 25.68 -11.82 -3.13
CA ALA A 438 24.52 -10.97 -2.92
C ALA A 438 24.29 -10.06 -4.14
N ARG A 439 23.03 -9.72 -4.41
CA ARG A 439 22.64 -8.70 -5.38
C ARG A 439 21.77 -7.67 -4.71
N TYR A 440 22.23 -6.43 -4.70
CA TYR A 440 21.52 -5.29 -4.16
C TYR A 440 20.66 -4.63 -5.24
N TYR A 441 19.41 -4.26 -4.91
CA TYR A 441 18.52 -3.52 -5.80
C TYR A 441 17.84 -2.36 -5.08
N ASP A 442 17.78 -1.20 -5.72
CA ASP A 442 16.93 -0.10 -5.29
C ASP A 442 15.47 -0.35 -5.68
N LEU A 443 14.53 0.09 -4.86
CA LEU A 443 13.11 0.12 -5.23
C LEU A 443 12.85 1.33 -6.14
N VAL A 444 13.05 1.16 -7.45
CA VAL A 444 12.86 2.24 -8.43
C VAL A 444 11.38 2.61 -8.53
N ARG A 445 11.06 3.84 -8.14
CA ARG A 445 9.69 4.34 -8.10
C ARG A 445 9.56 5.71 -8.76
N SER A 446 8.38 6.01 -9.28
CA SER A 446 8.06 7.34 -9.81
C SER A 446 6.64 7.73 -9.42
N TYR A 447 6.42 9.03 -9.25
CA TYR A 447 5.13 9.58 -8.91
C TYR A 447 4.59 10.42 -10.06
N SER A 448 3.37 10.12 -10.44
CA SER A 448 2.62 10.85 -11.46
C SER A 448 1.29 11.29 -10.86
N VAL A 449 0.68 12.31 -11.40
CA VAL A 449 -0.64 12.79 -10.96
C VAL A 449 -1.62 12.75 -12.13
N GLU A 450 -2.89 13.03 -11.86
CA GLU A 450 -3.97 12.92 -12.83
C GLU A 450 -3.62 13.63 -14.15
N GLY A 451 -3.75 12.91 -15.28
CA GLY A 451 -3.31 13.36 -16.61
C GLY A 451 -1.88 12.97 -17.01
N GLY A 452 -1.15 12.20 -16.19
CA GLY A 452 0.17 11.66 -16.54
C GLY A 452 1.33 12.65 -16.39
N ARG A 453 1.07 13.85 -15.86
CA ARG A 453 2.12 14.80 -15.52
C ARG A 453 2.95 14.30 -14.34
N ARG A 454 4.24 14.65 -14.32
CA ARG A 454 5.13 14.33 -13.21
C ARG A 454 4.65 15.02 -11.93
N TYR A 455 4.72 14.30 -10.81
CA TYR A 455 4.42 14.85 -9.49
C TYR A 455 5.32 16.04 -9.17
N MET A 456 4.74 17.12 -8.64
CA MET A 456 5.45 18.30 -8.18
C MET A 456 5.16 18.54 -6.69
N PRO A 457 6.16 18.41 -5.79
CA PRO A 457 5.95 18.52 -4.34
C PRO A 457 5.30 19.84 -3.88
N GLU A 458 5.55 20.94 -4.57
CA GLU A 458 5.02 22.27 -4.24
C GLU A 458 3.54 22.45 -4.61
N LYS A 459 3.00 21.63 -5.51
CA LYS A 459 1.65 21.79 -6.07
C LYS A 459 0.71 20.64 -5.73
N ASP A 460 1.27 19.47 -5.42
CA ASP A 460 0.53 18.22 -5.36
C ASP A 460 0.59 17.60 -3.96
N THR A 461 -0.57 17.23 -3.42
CA THR A 461 -0.68 16.50 -2.15
C THR A 461 -0.12 15.10 -2.31
N CYS A 462 0.92 14.74 -1.55
CA CYS A 462 1.47 13.39 -1.59
C CYS A 462 0.46 12.38 -1.04
N VAL A 463 0.12 11.37 -1.85
CA VAL A 463 -0.56 10.17 -1.35
C VAL A 463 0.04 8.90 -1.97
N ASN A 464 0.51 7.97 -1.14
CA ASN A 464 1.07 6.68 -1.52
C ASN A 464 0.46 5.47 -0.76
N LYS A 465 -0.52 5.73 0.12
CA LYS A 465 -1.29 4.74 0.91
C LYS A 465 -0.50 4.04 2.02
N CYS A 466 0.72 4.46 2.33
CA CYS A 466 1.46 3.89 3.45
C CYS A 466 0.95 4.29 4.84
N CYS A 467 0.11 5.32 4.94
CA CYS A 467 -0.57 5.67 6.19
C CYS A 467 -1.95 4.98 6.35
N GLU A 468 -2.33 4.06 5.45
CA GLU A 468 -3.60 3.31 5.50
C GLU A 468 -3.35 1.79 5.35
N PRO A 469 -3.28 1.01 6.45
CA PRO A 469 -3.55 1.39 7.85
C PRO A 469 -2.42 2.19 8.50
N ASP A 470 -2.74 2.96 9.55
CA ASP A 470 -1.77 3.81 10.24
C ASP A 470 -0.59 2.98 10.78
N PRO A 471 0.63 3.17 10.26
CA PRO A 471 1.79 2.43 10.71
C PRO A 471 2.34 2.99 12.03
N CYS A 472 1.98 4.19 12.46
CA CYS A 472 2.53 4.79 13.67
C CYS A 472 1.86 4.22 14.93
N PHE A 473 2.66 3.90 15.94
CA PHE A 473 2.20 3.38 17.23
C PHE A 473 1.90 4.54 18.20
N GLN A 474 1.18 4.22 19.28
CA GLN A 474 0.97 5.09 20.45
C GLN A 474 0.39 6.49 20.14
N GLY A 475 -0.41 6.59 19.07
CA GLY A 475 -1.02 7.85 18.66
C GLY A 475 -0.07 8.79 17.89
N GLY A 476 1.06 8.28 17.39
CA GLY A 476 1.90 9.03 16.46
C GLY A 476 1.17 9.41 15.18
N VAL A 477 1.53 10.55 14.60
CA VAL A 477 0.90 11.08 13.38
C VAL A 477 1.68 10.63 12.16
N CYS A 478 1.05 9.86 11.28
CA CYS A 478 1.64 9.41 10.01
C CYS A 478 1.53 10.47 8.92
N ARG A 479 2.62 10.71 8.18
CA ARG A 479 2.63 11.53 6.97
C ARG A 479 3.33 10.81 5.81
N GLU A 480 2.65 10.77 4.67
CA GLU A 480 3.14 10.11 3.46
C GLU A 480 4.18 10.98 2.72
N ILE A 481 5.16 10.34 2.10
CA ILE A 481 6.28 10.96 1.38
C ILE A 481 6.37 10.40 -0.04
N CYS A 482 6.31 11.30 -1.04
CA CYS A 482 6.27 11.00 -2.47
C CYS A 482 7.55 11.45 -3.18
N ASP A 483 8.68 11.23 -2.52
CA ASP A 483 10.01 11.40 -3.09
C ASP A 483 10.55 10.00 -3.42
N PRO A 484 11.00 9.71 -4.67
CA PRO A 484 11.56 8.42 -5.03
C PRO A 484 12.78 7.99 -4.22
N GLU A 485 13.59 8.92 -3.74
CA GLU A 485 14.92 8.65 -3.19
C GLU A 485 14.94 8.46 -1.66
N THR A 486 13.83 8.71 -0.97
CA THR A 486 13.77 8.69 0.50
C THR A 486 12.95 7.52 1.06
N VAL A 487 12.42 7.62 2.29
CA VAL A 487 11.38 6.73 2.84
C VAL A 487 10.01 6.97 2.18
N ARG A 488 9.03 6.10 2.43
CA ARG A 488 7.64 6.23 1.93
C ARG A 488 6.72 6.99 2.90
N PHE A 489 7.04 7.06 4.17
CA PHE A 489 6.29 7.81 5.17
C PHE A 489 7.20 8.17 6.34
N ASN A 490 6.76 9.11 7.18
CA ASN A 490 7.36 9.33 8.50
C ASN A 490 6.28 9.40 9.59
N CYS A 491 6.69 9.07 10.81
CA CYS A 491 5.86 9.19 12.00
C CYS A 491 6.35 10.37 12.85
N THR A 492 5.44 11.26 13.23
CA THR A 492 5.71 12.27 14.27
C THR A 492 5.25 11.70 15.60
N CYS A 493 6.19 11.41 16.49
CA CYS A 493 5.91 10.74 17.76
C CYS A 493 5.45 11.71 18.85
N PRO A 494 4.55 11.27 19.75
CA PRO A 494 4.26 12.00 20.98
C PRO A 494 5.53 12.16 21.83
N ASP A 495 5.52 13.12 22.75
CA ASP A 495 6.71 13.48 23.53
C ASP A 495 7.33 12.29 24.29
N ASP A 496 6.50 11.36 24.78
CA ASP A 496 6.93 10.19 25.55
C ASP A 496 7.42 9.00 24.71
N TYR A 497 7.38 9.09 23.37
CA TYR A 497 7.74 7.98 22.47
C TYR A 497 8.73 8.40 21.38
N THR A 498 9.49 7.44 20.88
CA THR A 498 10.51 7.57 19.84
C THR A 498 10.59 6.29 19.00
N GLY A 499 11.50 6.26 18.03
CA GLY A 499 11.60 5.20 17.01
C GLY A 499 10.93 5.60 15.70
N GLN A 500 11.17 4.80 14.65
CA GLN A 500 10.70 5.11 13.30
C GLN A 500 9.16 5.13 13.22
N ARG A 501 8.51 4.35 14.07
CA ARG A 501 7.06 4.20 14.16
C ARG A 501 6.52 4.54 15.56
N CYS A 502 7.29 5.21 16.40
CA CYS A 502 6.92 5.52 17.80
C CYS A 502 6.74 4.27 18.67
N GLU A 503 7.49 3.22 18.36
CA GLU A 503 7.42 1.92 19.01
C GLU A 503 8.21 1.86 20.34
N LYS A 504 9.08 2.84 20.61
CA LYS A 504 9.95 2.86 21.79
C LYS A 504 9.49 3.97 22.74
N PRO A 505 9.29 3.70 24.03
CA PRO A 505 9.12 4.78 25.01
C PRO A 505 10.44 5.57 25.12
N LYS A 506 10.35 6.90 25.11
CA LYS A 506 11.47 7.74 25.57
C LYS A 506 11.62 7.52 27.06
N TYR A 507 12.84 7.27 27.48
CA TYR A 507 13.16 7.20 28.89
C TYR A 507 13.78 8.54 29.32
N LEU A 508 13.68 8.85 30.61
CA LEU A 508 14.27 10.05 31.21
C LEU A 508 15.77 10.08 30.91
N ALA A 509 16.20 11.01 30.05
CA ALA A 509 17.58 11.10 29.65
C ALA A 509 18.44 11.55 30.83
N ARG A 510 19.47 10.76 31.18
CA ARG A 510 20.41 11.07 32.27
C ARG A 510 21.71 11.69 31.79
N ASN A 511 22.00 11.58 30.50
CA ASN A 511 23.22 12.05 29.85
C ASN A 511 22.97 12.25 28.33
N CYS A 512 23.96 12.75 27.60
CA CYS A 512 23.85 12.98 26.15
C CYS A 512 23.75 11.69 25.31
N LYS A 513 24.26 10.56 25.81
CA LYS A 513 24.05 9.24 25.18
C LYS A 513 22.57 8.85 25.20
N ASP A 514 21.85 9.22 26.24
CA ASP A 514 20.42 8.95 26.35
C ASP A 514 19.58 9.85 25.44
N ILE A 515 19.99 11.11 25.27
CA ILE A 515 19.42 12.00 24.26
C ILE A 515 19.55 11.38 22.87
N TRP A 516 20.74 10.84 22.57
CA TRP A 516 20.98 10.14 21.31
C TRP A 516 20.11 8.89 21.14
N LYS A 517 20.05 8.04 22.16
CA LYS A 517 19.18 6.85 22.17
C LYS A 517 17.69 7.17 22.07
N ASN A 518 17.27 8.34 22.54
CA ASN A 518 15.91 8.86 22.36
C ASN A 518 15.64 9.37 20.93
N GLY A 519 16.57 9.19 19.99
CA GLY A 519 16.38 9.42 18.55
C GLY A 519 16.97 10.73 18.02
N THR A 520 17.73 11.46 18.85
CA THR A 520 18.32 12.75 18.45
C THR A 520 19.74 12.55 17.92
N SER A 521 20.06 13.07 16.73
CA SER A 521 21.42 12.99 16.18
C SER A 521 22.14 14.33 16.10
N THR A 522 21.45 15.45 16.31
CA THR A 522 22.00 16.80 16.16
C THR A 522 22.58 17.32 17.46
N SER A 523 23.66 18.08 17.39
CA SER A 523 24.22 18.76 18.56
C SER A 523 23.32 19.93 18.99
N GLY A 524 23.24 20.22 20.29
CA GLY A 524 22.36 21.28 20.81
C GLY A 524 22.11 21.21 22.32
N LYS A 525 21.32 22.15 22.86
CA LYS A 525 20.92 22.15 24.29
C LYS A 525 19.70 21.24 24.50
N TYR A 526 19.81 20.29 25.42
CA TYR A 526 18.78 19.31 25.72
C TYR A 526 18.47 19.24 27.22
N ARG A 527 17.25 18.79 27.53
CA ARG A 527 16.80 18.55 28.90
C ARG A 527 17.26 17.19 29.39
N ILE A 528 18.03 17.18 30.47
CA ILE A 528 18.53 16.01 31.19
C ILE A 528 17.92 16.01 32.60
N TYR A 529 17.75 14.84 33.19
CA TYR A 529 17.14 14.66 34.50
C TYR A 529 18.17 14.13 35.50
N ASP A 530 18.32 14.82 36.63
CA ASP A 530 19.21 14.43 37.73
C ASP A 530 18.69 13.22 38.52
N THR A 531 19.44 12.73 39.50
CA THR A 531 19.02 11.59 40.35
C THR A 531 17.68 11.78 41.09
N GLN A 532 17.20 13.02 41.25
CA GLN A 532 15.94 13.41 41.87
C GLN A 532 14.82 13.67 40.83
N ASN A 533 15.07 13.35 39.56
CA ASN A 533 14.19 13.62 38.41
C ASN A 533 13.90 15.11 38.19
N GLN A 534 14.77 16.01 38.66
CA GLN A 534 14.69 17.42 38.32
C GLN A 534 15.35 17.68 36.96
N PRO A 535 14.69 18.43 36.06
CA PRO A 535 15.23 18.72 34.74
C PRO A 535 16.25 19.86 34.80
N PHE A 536 17.33 19.73 34.02
CA PHE A 536 18.30 20.78 33.75
C PHE A 536 18.76 20.74 32.29
N LEU A 537 19.27 21.87 31.77
CA LEU A 537 19.67 22.00 30.36
C LEU A 537 21.18 21.80 30.21
N VAL A 538 21.57 20.96 29.25
CA VAL A 538 22.97 20.66 28.93
C VAL A 538 23.16 20.70 27.43
N TYR A 539 24.25 21.33 26.97
CA TYR A 539 24.63 21.22 25.58
C TYR A 539 25.28 19.88 25.30
N CYS A 540 24.67 19.10 24.42
CA CYS A 540 25.20 17.83 23.95
C CYS A 540 25.81 18.00 22.56
N ASP A 541 27.08 17.65 22.43
CA ASP A 541 27.73 17.41 21.15
C ASP A 541 27.65 15.92 20.82
N LEU A 542 26.87 15.63 19.77
CA LEU A 542 26.54 14.26 19.33
C LEU A 542 27.21 13.90 18.00
N GLU A 543 27.91 14.84 17.37
CA GLU A 543 28.30 14.77 15.95
C GLU A 543 29.80 14.93 15.74
N SER A 544 30.49 15.72 16.56
CA SER A 544 31.87 16.10 16.27
C SER A 544 32.86 14.93 16.35
N GLU A 545 32.58 13.94 17.20
CA GLU A 545 33.44 12.78 17.41
C GLU A 545 32.62 11.48 17.42
N PRO A 546 32.72 10.60 16.40
CA PRO A 546 31.81 9.46 16.24
C PRO A 546 31.78 8.45 17.40
N GLU A 547 32.87 8.37 18.17
CA GLU A 547 33.06 7.42 19.28
C GLU A 547 32.49 7.92 20.62
N PHE A 548 32.07 9.17 20.72
CA PHE A 548 31.73 9.79 22.00
C PHE A 548 30.46 10.65 21.93
N PHE A 549 29.78 10.75 23.07
CA PHE A 549 28.74 11.75 23.30
C PHE A 549 29.21 12.70 24.39
N TRP A 550 29.30 13.99 24.07
CA TRP A 550 29.92 14.99 24.94
C TRP A 550 28.88 15.94 25.54
N ALA A 551 28.98 16.19 26.84
CA ALA A 551 28.17 17.12 27.61
C ALA A 551 29.03 18.30 28.05
N LEU A 552 28.67 19.53 27.65
CA LEU A 552 29.36 20.75 28.05
C LEU A 552 29.11 21.00 29.55
N ILE A 553 30.18 21.25 30.32
CA ILE A 553 30.07 21.58 31.75
C ILE A 553 30.53 22.99 32.09
N GLN A 554 31.44 23.57 31.30
CA GLN A 554 31.93 24.92 31.47
C GLN A 554 32.46 25.45 30.14
N SER A 555 32.17 26.71 29.82
CA SER A 555 32.73 27.45 28.69
C SER A 555 33.04 28.87 29.15
N PHE A 556 34.20 29.40 28.79
CA PHE A 556 34.51 30.81 29.05
C PHE A 556 35.47 31.39 28.03
N SER A 557 35.33 32.70 27.77
CA SER A 557 36.28 33.46 26.95
C SER A 557 37.50 33.92 27.74
N LEU A 558 38.62 34.17 27.07
CA LEU A 558 39.83 34.69 27.69
C LEU A 558 39.59 36.00 28.46
N GLU A 559 38.77 36.90 27.91
CA GLU A 559 38.37 38.14 28.58
C GLU A 559 37.62 37.88 29.90
N ASN A 560 36.79 36.82 29.94
CA ASN A 560 36.05 36.39 31.13
C ASN A 560 36.82 35.41 32.03
N ASN A 561 38.10 35.13 31.76
CA ASN A 561 38.91 34.17 32.53
C ASN A 561 38.93 34.48 34.05
N ASN A 562 38.82 35.75 34.45
CA ASN A 562 38.76 36.16 35.86
C ASN A 562 37.54 35.60 36.61
N HIS A 563 36.47 35.23 35.91
CA HIS A 563 35.29 34.60 36.52
C HIS A 563 35.57 33.15 36.94
N PHE A 564 36.45 32.43 36.24
CA PHE A 564 36.64 30.98 36.40
C PHE A 564 38.04 30.57 36.88
N ASN A 565 39.06 31.42 36.75
CA ASN A 565 40.47 31.08 36.99
C ASN A 565 40.82 30.62 38.43
N THR A 566 39.96 30.93 39.42
CA THR A 566 40.08 30.41 40.79
C THR A 566 38.90 29.52 41.20
N LYS A 567 38.00 29.19 40.27
CA LYS A 567 36.80 28.40 40.54
C LYS A 567 37.06 26.94 40.23
N VAL A 568 37.56 26.23 41.24
CA VAL A 568 37.70 24.76 41.20
C VAL A 568 36.36 24.06 40.93
N PHE A 569 36.39 22.91 40.27
CA PHE A 569 35.17 22.18 39.89
C PHE A 569 34.43 21.54 41.07
N ASN A 570 35.04 21.44 42.26
CA ASN A 570 34.39 20.95 43.49
C ASN A 570 33.65 22.01 44.31
N ARG A 571 33.51 23.22 43.76
CA ARG A 571 32.70 24.29 44.35
C ARG A 571 31.58 24.68 43.41
N ASP A 572 30.42 24.89 44.00
CA ASP A 572 29.24 25.32 43.26
C ASP A 572 29.37 26.78 42.82
N TYR A 573 29.24 27.00 41.52
CA TYR A 573 29.34 28.31 40.88
C TYR A 573 28.65 28.29 39.50
N PRO A 574 27.33 28.03 39.44
CA PRO A 574 26.61 27.97 38.17
C PRO A 574 26.56 29.36 37.50
N VAL A 575 26.71 29.39 36.18
CA VAL A 575 26.60 30.59 35.35
C VAL A 575 25.88 30.22 34.05
N ASP A 576 24.85 30.96 33.69
CA ASP A 576 24.07 30.73 32.45
C ASP A 576 23.54 29.28 32.27
N GLU A 577 23.19 28.62 33.38
CA GLU A 577 22.75 27.22 33.34
C GLU A 577 21.34 27.08 32.72
N GLY A 578 20.42 27.98 33.09
CA GLY A 578 19.00 27.93 32.71
C GLY A 578 18.65 28.45 31.31
N SER A 579 19.58 29.07 30.59
CA SER A 579 19.33 29.66 29.28
C SER A 579 19.07 28.61 28.19
N LEU A 580 18.26 28.94 27.19
CA LEU A 580 17.95 28.01 26.09
C LEU A 580 19.13 27.85 25.12
N GLU A 581 19.92 28.91 24.96
CA GLU A 581 21.18 28.90 24.20
C GLU A 581 22.37 28.87 25.17
N VAL A 582 23.56 28.57 24.65
CA VAL A 582 24.80 28.56 25.44
C VAL A 582 25.50 29.90 25.25
N ASP A 583 25.72 30.65 26.32
CA ASP A 583 26.73 31.70 26.32
C ASP A 583 28.14 31.08 26.35
N TRP A 584 28.76 30.92 25.18
CA TRP A 584 30.09 30.34 25.06
C TRP A 584 31.18 31.17 25.77
N ALA A 585 30.94 32.46 26.02
CA ALA A 585 31.88 33.32 26.73
C ALA A 585 31.75 33.20 28.25
N LEU A 586 30.60 32.71 28.76
CA LEU A 586 30.30 32.70 30.18
C LEU A 586 29.24 31.64 30.57
N HIS A 587 29.63 30.36 30.62
CA HIS A 587 28.73 29.26 30.96
C HIS A 587 29.38 28.27 31.95
N ARG A 588 28.61 27.81 32.94
CA ARG A 588 29.00 26.75 33.88
C ARG A 588 27.79 26.10 34.53
N LEU A 589 27.77 24.78 34.55
CA LEU A 589 26.75 24.02 35.28
C LEU A 589 26.99 24.07 36.81
N SER A 590 25.92 23.84 37.58
CA SER A 590 26.03 23.66 39.03
C SER A 590 26.87 22.42 39.39
N LEU A 591 27.44 22.41 40.59
CA LEU A 591 28.24 21.31 41.10
C LEU A 591 27.44 20.00 41.11
N SER A 592 26.18 20.03 41.53
CA SER A 592 25.31 18.85 41.57
C SER A 592 25.09 18.26 40.18
N HIS A 593 24.83 19.10 39.17
CA HIS A 593 24.64 18.64 37.79
C HIS A 593 25.95 18.13 37.17
N MET A 594 27.08 18.79 37.43
CA MET A 594 28.39 18.27 37.00
C MET A 594 28.69 16.91 37.63
N GLN A 595 28.43 16.71 38.92
CA GLN A 595 28.62 15.42 39.59
C GLN A 595 27.70 14.33 39.02
N HIS A 596 26.44 14.66 38.73
CA HIS A 596 25.51 13.75 38.07
C HIS A 596 26.01 13.33 36.69
N LEU A 597 26.48 14.28 35.87
CA LEU A 597 27.03 13.98 34.54
C LEU A 597 28.32 13.16 34.63
N ALA A 598 29.21 13.50 35.56
CA ALA A 598 30.45 12.78 35.80
C ALA A 598 30.19 11.31 36.19
N GLY A 599 29.23 11.06 37.10
CA GLY A 599 28.84 9.71 37.50
C GLY A 599 28.26 8.86 36.35
N ASN A 600 27.85 9.50 35.26
CA ASN A 600 27.33 8.86 34.04
C ASN A 600 28.31 8.95 32.85
N SER A 601 29.53 9.41 33.07
CA SER A 601 30.55 9.63 32.03
C SER A 601 31.81 8.84 32.31
N THR A 602 32.58 8.59 31.26
CA THR A 602 33.84 7.83 31.35
C THR A 602 35.05 8.69 31.01
N HIS A 603 34.86 9.76 30.23
CA HIS A 603 35.95 10.59 29.73
C HIS A 603 35.70 12.06 30.05
N LEU A 604 36.77 12.83 29.97
CA LEU A 604 36.76 14.28 29.95
C LEU A 604 37.57 14.75 28.75
N ARG A 605 37.13 15.85 28.12
CA ARG A 605 37.98 16.61 27.20
C ARG A 605 37.94 18.11 27.46
N VAL A 606 38.94 18.80 26.94
CA VAL A 606 38.97 20.26 26.82
C VAL A 606 39.22 20.63 25.37
N THR A 607 38.44 21.59 24.87
CA THR A 607 38.53 22.15 23.52
C THR A 607 38.75 23.66 23.57
N CYS A 608 39.14 24.23 22.43
CA CYS A 608 39.25 25.67 22.24
C CYS A 608 38.40 26.13 21.07
N ASN A 609 37.66 27.23 21.21
CA ASN A 609 36.87 27.85 20.15
C ASN A 609 35.87 26.89 19.47
N PHE A 610 35.31 25.93 20.22
CA PHE A 610 34.49 24.86 19.65
C PHE A 610 33.28 25.41 18.87
N HIS A 611 32.62 26.45 19.40
CA HIS A 611 31.41 27.00 18.77
C HIS A 611 31.63 27.66 17.41
N SER A 612 32.80 28.27 17.20
CA SER A 612 33.11 29.04 16.00
C SER A 612 33.95 28.26 14.99
N GLN A 613 34.71 27.26 15.45
CA GLN A 613 35.66 26.51 14.62
C GLN A 613 35.39 25.01 14.59
N GLY A 614 34.43 24.50 15.36
CA GLY A 614 34.17 23.08 15.52
C GLY A 614 35.28 22.34 16.29
N LEU A 615 35.25 21.02 16.24
CA LEU A 615 36.28 20.18 16.86
C LEU A 615 37.60 20.30 16.09
N SER A 616 38.65 20.66 16.83
CA SER A 616 40.03 20.62 16.37
C SER A 616 40.85 19.85 17.38
N TYR A 617 41.72 18.98 16.89
CA TYR A 617 42.67 18.25 17.73
C TYR A 617 43.93 19.05 18.03
N THR A 618 44.17 20.19 17.38
CA THR A 618 45.16 21.18 17.84
C THR A 618 44.59 21.95 19.02
N ASP A 619 45.36 22.08 20.11
CA ASP A 619 44.94 22.64 21.39
C ASP A 619 43.74 21.88 21.97
N TYR A 620 43.99 20.60 22.25
CA TYR A 620 43.02 19.63 22.71
C TYR A 620 43.63 18.75 23.80
N ALA A 621 42.83 18.38 24.79
CA ALA A 621 43.21 17.39 25.80
C ALA A 621 42.05 16.42 26.04
N ARG A 622 42.33 15.12 26.10
CA ARG A 622 41.38 14.07 26.51
C ARG A 622 42.01 13.13 27.53
N ALA A 623 41.22 12.76 28.53
CA ALA A 623 41.62 11.83 29.57
C ALA A 623 40.44 10.96 30.03
N ASP A 624 40.77 9.79 30.59
CA ASP A 624 39.83 8.97 31.32
C ASP A 624 39.50 9.61 32.69
N LEU A 625 38.20 9.64 33.01
CA LEU A 625 37.67 10.33 34.17
C LEU A 625 38.04 9.63 35.49
N GLN A 626 38.31 8.32 35.49
CA GLN A 626 38.75 7.60 36.70
C GLN A 626 40.12 8.10 37.15
N ASN A 627 41.02 8.40 36.21
CA ASN A 627 42.35 8.95 36.48
C ASN A 627 42.34 10.50 36.65
N HIS A 628 41.28 11.13 36.14
CA HIS A 628 41.05 12.58 36.14
C HIS A 628 39.75 12.97 36.85
N ASN A 629 39.58 12.57 38.11
CA ASN A 629 38.46 13.07 38.91
C ASN A 629 38.59 14.58 39.17
N ILE A 630 37.87 15.37 38.38
CA ILE A 630 37.97 16.83 38.34
C ILE A 630 37.49 17.49 39.64
N PHE A 631 36.87 16.76 40.55
CA PHE A 631 36.44 17.27 41.85
C PHE A 631 37.57 17.18 42.92
N ASP A 632 38.69 16.54 42.59
CA ASP A 632 39.83 16.42 43.49
C ASP A 632 40.78 17.64 43.42
N THR A 633 41.66 17.74 44.42
CA THR A 633 42.75 18.71 44.44
C THR A 633 44.03 18.08 43.89
N TRP A 634 44.59 18.68 42.86
CA TRP A 634 45.86 18.31 42.23
C TRP A 634 46.87 19.45 42.39
N ASN A 635 47.67 19.42 43.44
CA ASN A 635 48.71 20.42 43.61
C ASN A 635 49.94 20.03 42.78
N LYS A 636 50.05 20.60 41.57
CA LYS A 636 51.16 20.36 40.60
C LYS A 636 51.49 18.87 40.42
N LYS A 637 50.56 18.09 39.88
CA LYS A 637 50.73 16.64 39.68
C LYS A 637 50.85 16.27 38.20
N CYS A 638 51.75 15.36 37.88
CA CYS A 638 51.75 14.69 36.57
C CYS A 638 50.48 13.84 36.47
N LYS A 639 49.65 14.13 35.47
CA LYS A 639 48.37 13.48 35.25
C LYS A 639 48.33 12.90 33.83
N LEU A 640 47.82 11.68 33.70
CA LEU A 640 47.83 10.87 32.47
C LEU A 640 46.72 11.26 31.47
N TYR A 641 47.09 11.83 30.33
CA TYR A 641 46.18 12.12 29.23
C TYR A 641 46.26 11.00 28.18
N GLU A 642 45.10 10.59 27.64
CA GLU A 642 45.05 9.65 26.52
C GLU A 642 45.58 10.30 25.24
N TYR A 643 45.21 11.56 25.03
CA TYR A 643 45.69 12.39 23.96
C TYR A 643 45.78 13.84 24.42
N LEU A 644 46.93 14.45 24.21
CA LEU A 644 47.21 15.85 24.51
C LEU A 644 47.90 16.48 23.30
N ASN A 645 47.40 17.63 22.88
CA ASN A 645 48.00 18.45 21.85
C ASN A 645 47.94 19.91 22.29
N ILE A 646 49.10 20.53 22.45
CA ILE A 646 49.21 21.96 22.75
C ILE A 646 50.12 22.57 21.69
N ARG A 647 49.61 23.54 20.92
CA ARG A 647 50.31 24.24 19.85
C ARG A 647 50.89 23.30 18.77
N GLY A 648 50.25 22.15 18.55
CA GLY A 648 50.70 21.14 17.59
C GLY A 648 51.70 20.13 18.17
N ILE A 649 52.08 20.24 19.44
CA ILE A 649 52.94 19.26 20.11
C ILE A 649 52.04 18.13 20.63
N GLU A 650 52.07 17.00 19.94
CA GLU A 650 51.24 15.85 20.25
C GLU A 650 51.89 14.90 21.26
N CYS A 651 51.05 14.29 22.09
CA CYS A 651 51.47 13.34 23.09
C CYS A 651 50.32 12.37 23.38
N TYR A 652 50.59 11.07 23.27
CA TYR A 652 49.61 10.00 23.44
C TYR A 652 49.95 9.18 24.69
N ASN A 653 48.96 8.86 25.51
CA ASN A 653 49.11 8.09 26.75
C ASN A 653 50.27 8.59 27.63
N CYS A 654 50.30 9.89 27.88
CA CYS A 654 51.43 10.53 28.50
C CYS A 654 51.01 11.45 29.65
N THR A 655 51.93 11.71 30.56
CA THR A 655 51.65 12.58 31.71
C THR A 655 52.00 14.04 31.42
N ALA A 656 51.14 14.94 31.89
CA ALA A 656 51.39 16.38 31.85
C ALA A 656 51.16 17.02 33.22
N LEU A 657 51.95 18.05 33.53
CA LEU A 657 51.85 18.76 34.80
C LEU A 657 50.54 19.53 34.91
N THR A 658 49.62 18.99 35.70
CA THR A 658 48.28 19.52 35.88
C THR A 658 48.13 20.07 37.29
N ASN A 659 47.46 21.22 37.40
CA ASN A 659 47.20 21.85 38.69
C ASN A 659 45.73 22.23 38.86
N GLN A 660 45.17 21.89 40.01
CA GLN A 660 43.86 22.33 40.47
C GLN A 660 43.87 22.37 42.00
N ASN A 661 43.63 23.54 42.59
CA ASN A 661 43.60 23.71 44.05
C ASN A 661 42.75 24.93 44.42
N ALA A 662 42.55 25.19 45.72
CA ALA A 662 41.70 26.28 46.20
C ALA A 662 42.02 27.68 45.61
N ARG A 663 43.21 27.90 45.02
CA ARG A 663 43.65 29.16 44.42
C ARG A 663 43.80 29.10 42.90
N SER A 664 43.51 27.97 42.25
CA SER A 664 43.69 27.78 40.81
C SER A 664 42.72 26.74 40.28
N SER A 665 41.92 27.12 39.28
CA SER A 665 41.17 26.16 38.46
C SER A 665 42.14 25.22 37.73
N TRP A 666 41.57 24.17 37.12
CA TRP A 666 42.27 23.30 36.19
C TRP A 666 43.19 24.11 35.28
N LEU A 667 44.46 23.72 35.18
CA LEU A 667 45.37 24.14 34.12
C LEU A 667 46.42 23.06 33.88
N ILE A 668 46.99 23.07 32.68
CA ILE A 668 48.21 22.35 32.35
C ILE A 668 49.35 23.37 32.29
N ASN A 669 50.43 23.16 33.03
CA ASN A 669 51.65 23.95 32.92
C ASN A 669 52.60 23.24 31.96
N SER A 670 52.49 23.58 30.68
CA SER A 670 53.23 22.95 29.59
C SER A 670 54.75 23.19 29.68
N TYR A 671 55.16 24.37 30.18
CA TYR A 671 56.57 24.75 30.28
C TYR A 671 57.36 23.96 31.35
N ASP A 672 56.77 23.81 32.55
CA ASP A 672 57.41 23.10 33.67
C ASP A 672 57.16 21.58 33.65
N SER A 673 56.35 21.09 32.70
CA SER A 673 55.85 19.71 32.67
C SER A 673 56.98 18.68 32.59
N HIS A 674 57.81 18.74 31.55
CA HIS A 674 58.92 17.81 31.40
C HIS A 674 60.09 18.13 32.34
N THR A 675 60.40 19.42 32.53
CA THR A 675 61.48 19.86 33.41
C THR A 675 61.05 21.15 34.10
N PRO A 676 61.23 21.30 35.43
CA PRO A 676 61.94 20.38 36.33
C PRO A 676 61.09 19.23 36.87
N VAL A 677 59.80 19.13 36.53
CA VAL A 677 58.89 18.21 37.24
C VAL A 677 59.03 16.74 36.79
N GLY A 678 59.43 16.48 35.55
CA GLY A 678 59.66 15.12 35.05
C GLY A 678 58.41 14.38 34.56
N CYS A 679 57.37 15.10 34.12
CA CYS A 679 56.27 14.47 33.37
C CYS A 679 56.72 14.17 31.91
N ASP A 680 55.96 13.35 31.19
CA ASP A 680 56.32 12.93 29.84
C ASP A 680 56.20 14.07 28.81
N PHE A 681 55.19 14.93 28.95
CA PHE A 681 54.89 16.00 28.00
C PHE A 681 55.90 17.16 28.10
N ASP A 682 56.64 17.43 27.01
CA ASP A 682 57.52 18.59 26.86
C ASP A 682 56.85 19.68 26.00
N GLY A 683 56.29 20.69 26.67
CA GLY A 683 55.66 21.83 26.01
C GLY A 683 56.60 23.00 25.73
N ARG A 684 57.91 22.92 26.03
CA ARG A 684 58.84 24.06 25.86
C ARG A 684 59.08 24.51 24.41
N PRO A 685 59.09 23.62 23.39
CA PRO A 685 59.32 24.06 22.01
C PRO A 685 58.36 25.19 21.60
N GLY A 686 58.93 26.30 21.12
CA GLY A 686 58.16 27.48 20.70
C GLY A 686 57.74 28.44 21.83
N ILE A 687 58.21 28.27 23.07
CA ILE A 687 57.94 29.22 24.17
C ILE A 687 59.23 29.85 24.71
N GLY A 688 59.25 31.18 24.86
CA GLY A 688 60.36 31.92 25.49
C GLY A 688 60.27 32.05 27.03
N SER A 689 59.10 31.82 27.61
CA SER A 689 58.84 31.89 29.06
C SER A 689 57.78 30.86 29.49
N THR A 690 57.19 31.00 30.66
CA THR A 690 56.19 30.04 31.19
C THR A 690 54.80 30.20 30.56
N GLU A 691 54.08 29.09 30.34
CA GLU A 691 52.75 29.04 29.70
C GLU A 691 51.79 28.16 30.52
N HIS A 692 50.52 28.58 30.60
CA HIS A 692 49.44 27.74 31.13
C HIS A 692 48.37 27.52 30.06
N ASN A 693 47.93 26.28 29.92
CA ASN A 693 46.94 25.86 28.93
C ASN A 693 45.66 25.36 29.61
N PHE A 694 44.53 25.50 28.92
CA PHE A 694 43.23 24.96 29.33
C PHE A 694 42.80 25.39 30.73
N GLY A 695 42.66 26.70 30.96
CA GLY A 695 42.12 27.20 32.22
C GLY A 695 42.64 28.55 32.64
N ARG A 696 43.42 28.58 33.73
CA ARG A 696 43.92 29.83 34.31
C ARG A 696 44.99 30.48 33.43
N TYR A 697 44.56 31.47 32.66
CA TYR A 697 45.43 32.34 31.88
C TYR A 697 45.85 33.57 32.70
N GLY A 698 47.11 33.64 33.12
CA GLY A 698 47.68 34.86 33.70
C GLY A 698 48.25 35.79 32.63
N PRO A 699 48.45 37.09 32.89
CA PRO A 699 48.95 38.05 31.89
C PRO A 699 50.27 37.64 31.23
N SER A 700 51.15 36.95 31.95
CA SER A 700 52.45 36.45 31.45
C SER A 700 52.44 34.96 31.10
N LYS A 701 51.25 34.36 30.95
CA LYS A 701 51.03 32.91 30.78
C LYS A 701 50.17 32.57 29.58
N VAL A 702 49.66 33.58 28.87
CA VAL A 702 48.92 33.44 27.61
C VAL A 702 49.89 33.22 26.47
N ASN A 703 49.47 32.45 25.48
CA ASN A 703 50.23 32.26 24.25
C ASN A 703 49.29 32.50 23.05
N PRO A 704 49.62 33.45 22.15
CA PRO A 704 48.84 33.70 20.93
C PRO A 704 48.72 32.47 20.01
N ASP A 705 49.71 31.57 20.04
CA ASP A 705 49.72 30.33 19.25
C ASP A 705 48.83 29.23 19.84
N HIS A 706 48.38 29.39 21.10
CA HIS A 706 47.43 28.50 21.74
C HIS A 706 46.01 29.03 21.54
N ARG A 707 45.16 28.29 20.82
CA ARG A 707 43.81 28.70 20.39
C ARG A 707 42.92 29.21 21.52
N CYS A 708 42.98 28.61 22.71
CA CYS A 708 42.17 29.01 23.86
C CYS A 708 42.58 30.38 24.43
N SER A 709 43.78 30.86 24.12
CA SER A 709 44.32 32.15 24.57
C SER A 709 44.80 33.06 23.45
N SER A 710 44.39 32.79 22.20
CA SER A 710 44.88 33.52 21.02
C SER A 710 44.36 34.96 20.94
N GLY A 711 43.22 35.26 21.54
CA GLY A 711 42.65 36.59 21.65
C GLY A 711 41.57 36.68 22.75
N PRO A 712 41.03 37.89 23.03
CA PRO A 712 40.07 38.11 24.11
C PRO A 712 38.79 37.27 23.98
N SER A 713 38.31 37.06 22.75
CA SER A 713 37.12 36.26 22.45
C SER A 713 37.37 34.76 22.39
N SER A 714 38.62 34.30 22.54
CA SER A 714 38.96 32.87 22.47
C SER A 714 38.36 32.13 23.65
N THR A 715 37.71 30.99 23.40
CA THR A 715 36.98 30.23 24.42
C THR A 715 37.69 28.93 24.79
N THR A 716 37.56 28.53 26.05
CA THR A 716 37.98 27.22 26.58
C THR A 716 36.74 26.47 27.06
N GLU A 717 36.50 25.26 26.52
CA GLU A 717 35.33 24.46 26.85
C GLU A 717 35.70 23.11 27.47
N TYR A 718 35.08 22.78 28.59
CA TYR A 718 35.26 21.52 29.31
C TYR A 718 34.04 20.64 29.12
N TRP A 719 34.27 19.34 28.91
CA TRP A 719 33.23 18.40 28.54
C TRP A 719 33.38 17.07 29.27
N PHE A 720 32.26 16.48 29.67
CA PHE A 720 32.22 15.06 30.02
C PHE A 720 31.74 14.20 28.86
N GLY A 721 32.36 13.04 28.68
CA GLY A 721 32.14 12.16 27.54
C GLY A 721 31.69 10.77 27.97
N VAL A 722 30.71 10.23 27.25
CA VAL A 722 30.34 8.81 27.32
C VAL A 722 30.79 8.12 26.04
N LYS A 723 31.56 7.05 26.16
CA LYS A 723 31.96 6.23 25.01
C LYS A 723 30.74 5.55 24.38
N ARG A 724 30.69 5.57 23.05
CA ARG A 724 29.74 4.82 22.23
C ARG A 724 30.19 3.37 22.25
N ASN A 725 29.64 2.56 23.15
CA ASN A 725 29.78 1.11 23.06
C ASN A 725 29.03 0.70 21.79
N LEU A 726 29.77 0.48 20.70
CA LEU A 726 29.25 -0.01 19.43
C LEU A 726 28.74 -1.44 19.59
#